data_AF-A0A7S3V8W7-F1
#
_entry.id   AF-A0A7S3V8W7-F1
#
_cell.length_a   1.000
_cell.length_b   1.000
_cell.length_c   1.000
_cell.angle_alpha   90.00
_cell.angle_beta   90.00
_cell.angle_gamma   90.00
#
_symmetry.space_group_name_H-M   'P 1'
#
loop_
_entity.id
_entity.type
_entity.pdbx_description
1 polymer ?
#
loop_
_entity_poly.entity_id
_entity_poly.type
_entity_poly.pdbx_seq_one_letter_code
_entity_poly.pdbx_strand_id
1 'polypeptide(L)'
;MKNNHKTHILYAGTKMLQCKGVSVIEAEEESSDEEGLNEDAIVLGDKLYSSIPKAPDGGALCFVLRTGFLSAQGKLVRMIEGSQEKVKGHEKETGLLLLLLFFFALASSSYVLYHCYGKENRSQYELLLHCILIITSVIPPELPMQMALAVNNSLMTLMKMQVFCTEPYRVPIAGKLDSCLFDKTGTLTTDELVAVGVCKASMIGKKKEKEMLTPMTKINDEAALVLAGCHSLVMIEGEVTGDPLESAALTSMRWGIDKESGHAKPLPPTEKKEGGKQIELSSNKKVTDLVVLARHHFSSKLQRMSCVVRDVKNRQVFAVAKGSPEAIGNLLEQMPAGYSETSKYLAKSGYRVIALGYKLLSSTDQIEAATDKRASCEENIHFAGFIAFTCRVRRDTEMVLARLTEGGMSVAMVTGDALLTAAHVAKEVGICGNGSVDKKDFVNMKGIPFERDEEFRTFLEDKKRALDAKNNVVVKQVIPVPAKSIVILEKTASGMMFWQSYDDDSRVADFIAADVPKLAKSYDLATTGKNLQSAFDFDEGTKQVLAHFKIFARMTPDAKETVIECLHSVGALCLMCGDGANDVGALKQADVGVALLTGFGDVNVDKGEDGKKKKTSGDQKGGNQDLPPNAILSEDRLQALRMVPVGIIKAKIQQLKVDPNKYSGILTEKEDWIKLFQVKLKEKTIADHKKKEMQLKKKSDKSTHFADKTKKLQERTLELEAQGVQWAQWKAMQEFMAEEKKTASKKNAEMAKMRGVEGQAASLTAQFEDLEMDEIPMVKLGDASIAAPFTSKMPSIKSCVDIVRQGRCTLVTSLQMYQILALNCMISSYSLSVLYLDGVKYGDVQMTAMGMLMTVSFTTVSRSKPLDQLSSVKPLTSIFHPANFISLLGQFSVHFIIMMLAVQGAKQHLPPDYEADLDGEFKPGILNSVVFLVSNVQQVTVFVVNLQGRPFMTGLTENRPLLWSLIATFILTFMFASESVPSLNKYFQLVPFPDDSFRDYILKLLAADVFMTFVVDRLLKLIFAPQILFASMKGTTMKDVYKVVKTIVMILFVMWTFLGNDETWEELMEEEGSEGALNEEVMNASEMISDFEPQGAMPALGGMEEF
;
A
#
# COMPACT_ATOMS: atom_id res chain seq x y z
N MET A 1 40.66 4.87 13.41
CA MET A 1 41.61 4.11 12.58
C MET A 1 41.96 4.95 11.35
N LYS A 2 43.25 5.02 10.98
CA LYS A 2 43.70 5.70 9.75
C LYS A 2 43.17 4.94 8.52
N ASN A 3 42.86 5.65 7.43
CA ASN A 3 42.13 5.13 6.26
C ASN A 3 42.71 3.84 5.62
N ASN A 4 43.99 3.53 5.82
CA ASN A 4 44.65 2.36 5.21
C ASN A 4 44.25 1.00 5.83
N HIS A 5 43.73 0.95 7.06
CA HIS A 5 43.38 -0.34 7.71
C HIS A 5 41.94 -0.80 7.47
N LYS A 6 41.14 -0.07 6.69
CA LYS A 6 39.72 -0.41 6.44
C LYS A 6 39.55 -1.75 5.70
N THR A 7 40.55 -2.20 4.96
CA THR A 7 40.55 -3.48 4.22
C THR A 7 40.66 -4.71 5.12
N HIS A 8 41.09 -4.56 6.38
CA HIS A 8 41.25 -5.65 7.33
C HIS A 8 40.08 -5.77 8.33
N ILE A 9 38.96 -5.10 8.03
CA ILE A 9 37.77 -5.08 8.92
C ILE A 9 36.63 -5.84 8.25
N LEU A 10 36.09 -6.82 8.98
CA LEU A 10 34.86 -7.53 8.62
C LEU A 10 33.70 -6.98 9.45
N TYR A 11 32.54 -6.77 8.81
CA TYR A 11 31.34 -6.29 9.48
C TYR A 11 30.38 -7.44 9.77
N ALA A 12 29.63 -7.35 10.87
CA ALA A 12 28.55 -8.30 11.13
C ALA A 12 27.47 -8.19 10.03
N GLY A 13 26.90 -9.33 9.62
CA GLY A 13 25.91 -9.40 8.54
C GLY A 13 26.48 -9.65 7.14
N THR A 14 27.81 -9.61 6.95
CA THR A 14 28.43 -9.95 5.66
C THR A 14 28.75 -11.44 5.55
N LYS A 15 28.36 -12.07 4.44
CA LYS A 15 28.70 -13.47 4.14
C LYS A 15 30.13 -13.56 3.59
N MET A 16 31.00 -14.29 4.27
CA MET A 16 32.36 -14.58 3.79
C MET A 16 32.28 -15.67 2.71
N LEU A 17 32.73 -15.35 1.49
CA LEU A 17 32.64 -16.26 0.34
C LEU A 17 33.84 -17.19 0.20
N GLN A 18 35.02 -16.72 0.60
CA GLN A 18 36.27 -17.47 0.54
C GLN A 18 37.17 -17.03 1.70
N CYS A 19 37.88 -17.99 2.29
CA CYS A 19 38.86 -17.76 3.34
C CYS A 19 40.10 -18.60 3.03
N LYS A 20 41.30 -18.00 3.09
CA LYS A 20 42.58 -18.71 3.02
C LYS A 20 43.18 -18.78 4.42
N GLY A 21 43.74 -19.94 4.79
CA GLY A 21 44.42 -20.12 6.07
C GLY A 21 45.81 -19.47 6.09
N VAL A 22 46.31 -19.20 7.30
CA VAL A 22 47.58 -18.49 7.56
C VAL A 22 48.78 -19.13 6.84
N SER A 23 48.82 -20.47 6.74
CA SER A 23 49.92 -21.18 6.07
C SER A 23 50.01 -20.97 4.55
N VAL A 24 48.93 -20.52 3.91
CA VAL A 24 48.92 -20.18 2.48
C VAL A 24 49.39 -18.74 2.27
N ILE A 25 49.15 -17.87 3.27
CA ILE A 25 49.57 -16.46 3.25
C ILE A 25 51.05 -16.34 3.61
N GLU A 26 51.54 -17.07 4.61
CA GLU A 26 52.98 -17.13 4.97
C GLU A 26 53.82 -17.63 3.78
N ALA A 27 53.32 -18.59 3.00
CA ALA A 27 53.98 -19.07 1.78
C ALA A 27 53.93 -18.06 0.61
N GLU A 28 52.95 -17.14 0.60
CA GLU A 28 52.84 -16.05 -0.38
C GLU A 28 53.70 -14.83 0.06
N GLU A 29 53.79 -14.54 1.37
CA GLU A 29 54.56 -13.40 1.93
C GLU A 29 56.09 -13.65 1.95
N GLU A 30 56.56 -14.88 2.13
CA GLU A 30 57.98 -15.25 1.96
C GLU A 30 58.48 -15.03 0.51
N SER A 31 57.58 -14.81 -0.45
CA SER A 31 57.90 -14.56 -1.87
C SER A 31 57.76 -13.09 -2.29
N SER A 32 57.28 -12.21 -1.42
CA SER A 32 57.00 -10.80 -1.73
C SER A 32 57.90 -9.83 -0.99
N ASP A 33 58.91 -9.30 -1.68
CA ASP A 33 59.66 -8.11 -1.24
C ASP A 33 58.76 -6.85 -1.32
N GLU A 34 57.88 -6.62 -0.35
CA GLU A 34 57.24 -5.31 -0.16
C GLU A 34 58.04 -4.47 0.85
N GLU A 35 58.96 -3.64 0.33
CA GLU A 35 59.59 -2.56 1.09
C GLU A 35 58.53 -1.52 1.52
N GLY A 36 58.23 -1.43 2.83
CA GLY A 36 57.41 -0.34 3.35
C GLY A 36 56.77 -0.50 4.73
N LEU A 37 56.91 -1.63 5.42
CA LEU A 37 56.45 -1.80 6.80
C LEU A 37 57.64 -1.74 7.77
N ASN A 38 57.52 -0.94 8.84
CA ASN A 38 58.50 -0.83 9.93
C ASN A 38 58.98 -2.23 10.35
N GLU A 39 60.28 -2.50 10.22
CA GLU A 39 60.92 -3.78 10.59
C GLU A 39 60.60 -4.20 12.03
N ASP A 40 60.40 -3.24 12.93
CA ASP A 40 60.05 -3.49 14.34
C ASP A 40 58.65 -4.11 14.55
N ALA A 41 57.70 -3.90 13.62
CA ALA A 41 56.34 -4.45 13.73
C ALA A 41 56.24 -5.89 13.19
N ILE A 42 57.06 -6.23 12.19
CA ILE A 42 57.09 -7.57 11.57
C ILE A 42 57.75 -8.57 12.53
N VAL A 43 58.86 -8.19 13.17
CA VAL A 43 59.58 -9.04 14.14
C VAL A 43 58.77 -9.30 15.43
N LEU A 44 57.90 -8.37 15.84
CA LEU A 44 56.97 -8.60 16.95
C LEU A 44 55.78 -9.49 16.55
N GLY A 45 55.33 -9.41 15.29
CA GLY A 45 54.27 -10.25 14.72
C GLY A 45 54.66 -11.72 14.68
N ASP A 46 55.80 -12.06 14.08
CA ASP A 46 56.23 -13.46 13.90
C ASP A 46 56.41 -14.22 15.22
N LYS A 47 56.85 -13.54 16.28
CA LYS A 47 56.95 -14.13 17.63
C LYS A 47 55.61 -14.32 18.33
N LEU A 48 54.59 -13.50 18.01
CA LEU A 48 53.26 -13.62 18.61
C LEU A 48 52.40 -14.65 17.87
N TYR A 49 52.43 -14.65 16.53
CA TYR A 49 51.61 -15.52 15.68
C TYR A 49 52.07 -16.98 15.65
N SER A 50 53.38 -17.25 15.78
CA SER A 50 53.93 -18.61 15.89
C SER A 50 53.50 -19.37 17.16
N SER A 51 52.96 -18.66 18.16
CA SER A 51 52.48 -19.25 19.42
C SER A 51 51.01 -19.67 19.42
N ILE A 52 50.23 -19.25 18.42
CA ILE A 52 48.79 -19.52 18.32
C ILE A 52 48.58 -20.75 17.42
N PRO A 53 47.93 -21.83 17.91
CA PRO A 53 47.64 -22.99 17.08
C PRO A 53 46.81 -22.61 15.85
N LYS A 54 47.09 -23.26 14.71
CA LYS A 54 46.32 -23.07 13.48
C LYS A 54 44.85 -23.41 13.71
N ALA A 55 43.95 -22.69 13.04
CA ALA A 55 42.52 -22.93 13.14
C ALA A 55 42.19 -24.37 12.67
N PRO A 56 41.39 -25.16 13.41
CA PRO A 56 41.11 -26.56 13.08
C PRO A 56 40.41 -26.77 11.73
N ASP A 57 39.72 -25.74 11.25
CA ASP A 57 38.97 -25.70 10.00
C ASP A 57 39.78 -25.12 8.83
N GLY A 58 41.06 -24.76 9.04
CA GLY A 58 41.89 -24.09 8.04
C GLY A 58 41.43 -22.66 7.71
N GLY A 59 40.57 -22.06 8.54
CA GLY A 59 40.10 -20.69 8.41
C GLY A 59 41.14 -19.64 8.84
N ALA A 60 40.78 -18.37 8.67
CA ALA A 60 41.60 -17.23 9.11
C ALA A 60 41.24 -16.84 10.55
N LEU A 61 42.25 -16.63 11.39
CA LEU A 61 42.09 -16.10 12.73
C LEU A 61 41.69 -14.62 12.66
N CYS A 62 40.59 -14.26 13.33
CA CYS A 62 40.06 -12.90 13.35
C CYS A 62 39.93 -12.38 14.79
N PHE A 63 40.21 -11.09 14.99
CA PHE A 63 39.96 -10.43 16.28
C PHE A 63 38.57 -9.80 16.31
N VAL A 64 37.79 -10.14 17.33
CA VAL A 64 36.48 -9.52 17.55
C VAL A 64 36.67 -8.11 18.09
N LEU A 65 36.40 -7.10 17.26
CA LEU A 65 36.54 -5.69 17.66
C LEU A 65 35.35 -5.18 18.46
N ARG A 66 34.12 -5.62 18.11
CA ARG A 66 32.86 -5.18 18.74
C ARG A 66 31.82 -6.30 18.67
N THR A 67 31.01 -6.42 19.71
CA THR A 67 29.91 -7.39 19.81
C THR A 67 28.58 -6.69 20.11
N GLY A 68 27.46 -7.37 19.84
CA GLY A 68 26.10 -6.88 20.13
C GLY A 68 25.79 -5.51 19.52
N PHE A 69 25.15 -4.63 20.31
CA PHE A 69 24.74 -3.27 19.91
C PHE A 69 25.89 -2.30 19.63
N LEU A 70 27.14 -2.65 19.97
CA LEU A 70 28.31 -1.83 19.64
C LEU A 70 28.83 -2.09 18.21
N SER A 71 28.45 -3.22 17.60
CA SER A 71 28.74 -3.52 16.19
C SER A 71 28.07 -2.52 15.24
N ALA A 72 28.47 -2.46 13.97
CA ALA A 72 27.87 -1.53 13.01
C ALA A 72 26.36 -1.79 12.81
N GLN A 73 25.98 -3.06 12.62
CA GLN A 73 24.59 -3.49 12.53
C GLN A 73 23.84 -3.24 13.85
N GLY A 74 24.47 -3.54 14.99
CA GLY A 74 23.90 -3.27 16.30
C GLY A 74 23.67 -1.78 16.57
N LYS A 75 24.56 -0.89 16.09
CA LYS A 75 24.37 0.56 16.16
C LYS A 75 23.20 1.03 15.31
N LEU A 76 23.02 0.47 14.11
CA LEU A 76 21.83 0.71 13.28
C LEU A 76 20.55 0.30 14.02
N VAL A 77 20.51 -0.90 14.61
CA VAL A 77 19.34 -1.35 15.40
C VAL A 77 19.09 -0.42 16.60
N ARG A 78 20.15 -0.01 17.31
CA ARG A 78 20.04 0.93 18.44
C ARG A 78 19.58 2.32 17.99
N MET A 79 19.96 2.76 16.80
CA MET A 79 19.47 4.00 16.20
C MET A 79 17.98 3.88 15.86
N ILE A 80 17.52 2.73 15.34
CA ILE A 80 16.09 2.45 15.12
C ILE A 80 15.32 2.47 16.45
N GLU A 81 15.87 1.89 17.52
CA GLU A 81 15.26 1.86 18.85
C GLU A 81 15.25 3.25 19.52
N GLY A 82 16.37 3.98 19.44
CA GLY A 82 16.55 5.29 20.08
C GLY A 82 15.86 6.45 19.36
N SER A 83 15.51 6.30 18.09
CA SER A 83 14.76 7.29 17.28
C SER A 83 13.24 7.14 17.39
N GLN A 84 12.72 6.37 18.36
CA GLN A 84 11.30 6.38 18.69
C GLN A 84 10.88 7.68 19.36
N GLU A 85 10.97 8.81 18.64
CA GLU A 85 10.19 9.97 19.02
C GLU A 85 8.71 9.65 18.80
N LYS A 86 7.91 9.82 19.86
CA LYS A 86 6.44 9.80 19.72
C LYS A 86 6.07 10.95 18.81
N VAL A 87 5.80 10.64 17.53
CA VAL A 87 5.24 11.62 16.60
C VAL A 87 3.96 12.16 17.22
N LYS A 88 4.02 13.41 17.68
CA LYS A 88 2.87 14.13 18.25
C LYS A 88 1.87 14.36 17.12
N GLY A 89 0.90 13.45 16.99
CA GLY A 89 -0.13 13.50 15.95
C GLY A 89 -1.20 14.58 16.21
N HIS A 90 -2.44 14.30 15.79
CA HIS A 90 -3.63 15.14 15.95
C HIS A 90 -4.07 15.39 17.41
N GLU A 91 -3.31 14.93 18.40
CA GLU A 91 -3.63 15.03 19.83
C GLU A 91 -3.82 16.48 20.29
N LYS A 92 -2.96 17.40 19.82
CA LYS A 92 -3.06 18.84 20.17
C LYS A 92 -4.34 19.47 19.65
N GLU A 93 -4.72 19.17 18.41
CA GLU A 93 -5.92 19.72 17.78
C GLU A 93 -7.18 19.15 18.41
N THR A 94 -7.18 17.84 18.69
CA THR A 94 -8.27 17.17 19.40
C THR A 94 -8.42 17.75 20.81
N GLY A 95 -7.32 17.96 21.53
CA GLY A 95 -7.31 18.60 22.83
C GLY A 95 -7.86 20.04 22.81
N LEU A 96 -7.48 20.84 21.80
CA LEU A 96 -7.99 22.20 21.65
C LEU A 96 -9.50 22.22 21.31
N LEU A 97 -9.97 21.29 20.47
CA LEU A 97 -11.38 21.14 20.17
C LEU A 97 -12.18 20.73 21.41
N LEU A 98 -11.69 19.76 22.18
CA LEU A 98 -12.32 19.34 23.44
C LEU A 98 -12.36 20.48 24.46
N LEU A 99 -11.31 21.30 24.54
CA LEU A 99 -11.27 22.47 25.41
C LEU A 99 -12.34 23.51 25.00
N LEU A 100 -12.50 23.75 23.69
CA LEU A 100 -13.54 24.64 23.18
C LEU A 100 -14.95 24.11 23.54
N LEU A 101 -15.21 22.83 23.30
CA LEU A 101 -16.49 22.20 23.63
C LEU A 101 -16.75 22.24 25.14
N PHE A 102 -15.72 22.01 25.97
CA PHE A 102 -15.81 22.12 27.41
C PHE A 102 -16.19 23.53 27.88
N PHE A 103 -15.69 24.58 27.23
CA PHE A 103 -16.11 25.96 27.53
C PHE A 103 -17.60 26.18 27.28
N PHE A 104 -18.14 25.67 26.15
CA PHE A 104 -19.58 25.71 25.89
C PHE A 104 -20.37 24.90 26.94
N ALA A 105 -19.87 23.73 27.34
CA ALA A 105 -20.49 22.91 28.38
C ALA A 105 -20.59 23.66 29.71
N LEU A 106 -19.50 24.33 30.11
CA LEU A 106 -19.46 25.15 31.33
C LEU A 106 -20.42 26.34 31.26
N ALA A 107 -20.52 27.01 30.11
CA ALA A 107 -21.47 28.10 29.92
C ALA A 107 -22.92 27.62 30.06
N SER A 108 -23.26 26.51 29.40
CA SER A 108 -24.59 25.87 29.47
C SER A 108 -24.92 25.37 30.88
N SER A 109 -23.97 24.73 31.57
CA SER A 109 -24.14 24.28 32.95
C SER A 109 -24.29 25.46 33.92
N SER A 110 -23.51 26.52 33.75
CA SER A 110 -23.61 27.73 34.57
C SER A 110 -24.96 28.44 34.38
N TYR A 111 -25.50 28.44 33.16
CA TYR A 111 -26.83 28.98 32.88
C TYR A 111 -27.93 28.21 33.63
N VAL A 112 -27.90 26.87 33.58
CA VAL A 112 -28.86 26.01 34.30
C VAL A 112 -28.73 26.23 35.82
N LEU A 113 -27.50 26.26 36.33
CA LEU A 113 -27.24 26.53 37.74
C LEU A 113 -27.82 27.89 38.15
N TYR A 114 -27.54 28.96 37.41
CA TYR A 114 -28.02 30.31 37.72
C TYR A 114 -29.56 30.40 37.75
N HIS A 115 -30.26 29.83 36.76
CA HIS A 115 -31.72 29.89 36.68
C HIS A 115 -32.45 28.98 37.67
N CYS A 116 -31.79 27.93 38.16
CA CYS A 116 -32.36 27.00 39.14
C CYS A 116 -31.97 27.33 40.58
N TYR A 117 -30.89 28.07 40.80
CA TYR A 117 -30.40 28.44 42.13
C TYR A 117 -31.36 29.42 42.80
N GLY A 118 -31.98 28.99 43.92
CA GLY A 118 -32.88 29.82 44.73
C GLY A 118 -34.37 29.57 44.54
N LYS A 119 -34.80 28.61 43.71
CA LYS A 119 -36.20 28.13 43.70
C LYS A 119 -36.39 27.12 44.84
N GLU A 120 -37.31 27.40 45.79
CA GLU A 120 -37.52 26.61 47.03
C GLU A 120 -37.98 25.16 46.82
N ASN A 121 -38.39 24.78 45.61
CA ASN A 121 -38.97 23.47 45.29
C ASN A 121 -38.00 22.41 44.74
N ARG A 122 -36.66 22.58 44.83
CA ARG A 122 -35.71 21.64 44.18
C ARG A 122 -34.59 21.13 45.06
N SER A 123 -34.24 19.86 44.83
CA SER A 123 -33.06 19.21 45.41
C SER A 123 -31.77 19.76 44.81
N GLN A 124 -30.88 20.28 45.66
CA GLN A 124 -29.54 20.72 45.24
C GLN A 124 -28.71 19.57 44.63
N TYR A 125 -29.02 18.33 45.02
CA TYR A 125 -28.35 17.14 44.51
C TYR A 125 -28.73 16.85 43.04
N GLU A 126 -30.01 16.97 42.69
CA GLU A 126 -30.49 16.76 41.31
C GLU A 126 -29.97 17.84 40.36
N LEU A 127 -29.90 19.10 40.82
CA LEU A 127 -29.32 20.20 40.07
C LEU A 127 -27.82 19.97 39.80
N LEU A 128 -27.08 19.47 40.80
CA LEU A 128 -25.68 19.11 40.65
C LEU A 128 -25.50 17.97 39.65
N LEU A 129 -26.34 16.93 39.71
CA LEU A 129 -26.32 15.82 38.75
C LEU A 129 -26.57 16.30 37.32
N HIS A 130 -27.52 17.22 37.10
CA HIS A 130 -27.77 17.79 35.78
C HIS A 130 -26.61 18.63 35.25
N CYS A 131 -25.96 19.41 36.13
CA CYS A 131 -24.74 20.13 35.75
C CYS A 131 -23.63 19.18 35.31
N ILE A 132 -23.45 18.07 36.05
CA ILE A 132 -22.50 17.01 35.69
C ILE A 132 -22.90 16.36 34.36
N LEU A 133 -24.18 16.07 34.15
CA LEU A 133 -24.70 15.47 32.91
C LEU A 133 -24.43 16.34 31.67
N ILE A 134 -24.59 17.66 31.78
CA ILE A 134 -24.27 18.60 30.68
C ILE A 134 -22.77 18.54 30.37
N ILE A 135 -21.91 18.50 31.39
CA ILE A 135 -20.46 18.45 31.20
C ILE A 135 -20.03 17.10 30.59
N THR A 136 -20.60 15.99 31.06
CA THR A 136 -20.23 14.65 30.58
C THR A 136 -20.79 14.34 29.20
N SER A 137 -21.99 14.84 28.85
CA SER A 137 -22.61 14.62 27.53
C SER A 137 -21.93 15.36 26.39
N VAL A 138 -21.16 16.41 26.67
CA VAL A 138 -20.40 17.16 25.65
C VAL A 138 -19.19 16.38 25.13
N ILE A 139 -18.68 15.41 25.88
CA ILE A 139 -17.62 14.52 25.42
C ILE A 139 -18.26 13.17 25.05
N PRO A 140 -18.48 12.91 23.75
CA PRO A 140 -19.14 11.69 23.33
C PRO A 140 -18.25 10.48 23.59
N PRO A 141 -18.78 9.42 24.23
CA PRO A 141 -17.99 8.23 24.58
C PRO A 141 -17.48 7.48 23.35
N GLU A 142 -18.07 7.69 22.18
CA GLU A 142 -17.70 7.03 20.93
C GLU A 142 -16.46 7.64 20.25
N LEU A 143 -16.01 8.84 20.65
CA LEU A 143 -14.93 9.56 19.98
C LEU A 143 -13.64 8.73 19.80
N PRO A 144 -13.10 8.05 20.82
CA PRO A 144 -11.89 7.23 20.65
C PRO A 144 -12.10 6.03 19.73
N MET A 145 -13.26 5.37 19.87
CA MET A 145 -13.63 4.21 19.05
C MET A 145 -13.76 4.59 17.58
N GLN A 146 -14.39 5.72 17.29
CA GLN A 146 -14.60 6.25 15.96
C GLN A 146 -13.28 6.58 15.25
N MET A 147 -12.34 7.21 15.96
CA MET A 147 -11.00 7.48 15.42
C MET A 147 -10.25 6.19 15.08
N ALA A 148 -10.29 5.20 15.96
CA ALA A 148 -9.64 3.91 15.74
C ALA A 148 -10.25 3.16 14.54
N LEU A 149 -11.58 3.17 14.39
CA LEU A 149 -12.27 2.52 13.27
C LEU A 149 -11.87 3.07 11.90
N ALA A 150 -11.75 4.40 11.76
CA ALA A 150 -11.35 5.04 10.50
C ALA A 150 -9.92 4.64 10.09
N VAL A 151 -9.00 4.61 11.05
CA VAL A 151 -7.60 4.19 10.82
C VAL A 151 -7.54 2.69 10.51
N ASN A 152 -8.23 1.83 11.26
CA ASN A 152 -8.23 0.39 11.05
C ASN A 152 -8.84 -0.03 9.71
N ASN A 153 -9.93 0.62 9.27
CA ASN A 153 -10.47 0.39 7.93
C ASN A 153 -9.46 0.78 6.82
N SER A 154 -8.68 1.83 7.07
CA SER A 154 -7.63 2.27 6.15
C SER A 154 -6.47 1.27 6.09
N LEU A 155 -6.06 0.72 7.24
CA LEU A 155 -5.06 -0.36 7.31
C LEU A 155 -5.51 -1.61 6.54
N MET A 156 -6.74 -2.05 6.77
CA MET A 156 -7.31 -3.21 6.05
C MET A 156 -7.33 -2.99 4.54
N THR A 157 -7.55 -1.75 4.09
CA THR A 157 -7.53 -1.39 2.67
C THR A 157 -6.10 -1.43 2.11
N LEU A 158 -5.11 -0.91 2.83
CA LEU A 158 -3.69 -1.00 2.47
C LEU A 158 -3.17 -2.44 2.43
N MET A 159 -3.59 -3.27 3.40
CA MET A 159 -3.22 -4.69 3.45
C MET A 159 -3.74 -5.46 2.24
N LYS A 160 -4.97 -5.18 1.77
CA LYS A 160 -5.50 -5.73 0.52
C LYS A 160 -4.69 -5.34 -0.71
N MET A 161 -4.00 -4.19 -0.64
CA MET A 161 -3.05 -3.73 -1.67
C MET A 161 -1.61 -4.24 -1.43
N GLN A 162 -1.42 -5.17 -0.49
CA GLN A 162 -0.13 -5.75 -0.09
C GLN A 162 0.87 -4.71 0.46
N VAL A 163 0.35 -3.66 1.10
CA VAL A 163 1.11 -2.67 1.86
C VAL A 163 0.80 -2.87 3.34
N PHE A 164 1.81 -3.26 4.11
CA PHE A 164 1.70 -3.46 5.55
C PHE A 164 2.17 -2.20 6.27
N CYS A 165 1.48 -1.84 7.35
CA CYS A 165 1.79 -0.66 8.15
C CYS A 165 1.93 -1.07 9.62
N THR A 166 3.06 -0.73 10.24
CA THR A 166 3.35 -1.00 11.66
C THR A 166 2.98 0.15 12.58
N GLU A 167 2.92 1.38 12.04
CA GLU A 167 2.61 2.61 12.78
C GLU A 167 1.32 3.29 12.22
N PRO A 168 0.11 2.89 12.67
CA PRO A 168 -1.16 3.32 12.07
C PRO A 168 -1.41 4.82 12.02
N TYR A 169 -0.89 5.57 13.00
CA TYR A 169 -1.04 7.02 13.08
C TYR A 169 -0.32 7.77 11.95
N ARG A 170 0.59 7.12 11.21
CA ARG A 170 1.24 7.70 10.03
C ARG A 170 0.37 7.68 8.79
N VAL A 171 -0.73 6.91 8.78
CA VAL A 171 -1.65 6.88 7.63
C VAL A 171 -2.26 8.26 7.36
N PRO A 172 -2.85 9.00 8.33
CA PRO A 172 -3.29 10.37 8.10
C PRO A 172 -2.16 11.35 7.74
N ILE A 173 -0.94 11.14 8.25
CA ILE A 173 0.23 11.98 7.94
C ILE A 173 0.62 11.86 6.47
N ALA A 174 0.46 10.67 5.87
CA ALA A 174 0.66 10.47 4.43
C ALA A 174 -0.24 11.36 3.56
N GLY A 175 -1.37 11.84 4.10
CA GLY A 175 -2.23 12.81 3.41
C GLY A 175 -1.67 14.24 3.35
N LYS A 176 -0.69 14.58 4.21
CA LYS A 176 -0.12 15.91 4.38
C LYS A 176 1.23 16.12 3.68
N LEU A 177 1.77 15.09 3.03
CA LEU A 177 3.12 15.09 2.45
C LEU A 177 3.34 16.19 1.40
N ASP A 178 4.54 16.76 1.42
CA ASP A 178 5.02 17.80 0.50
C ASP A 178 6.00 17.27 -0.55
N SER A 179 6.90 16.37 -0.13
CA SER A 179 7.96 15.81 -0.99
C SER A 179 8.08 14.29 -0.88
N CYS A 180 8.50 13.65 -1.98
CA CYS A 180 8.82 12.24 -2.03
C CYS A 180 10.27 12.05 -2.50
N LEU A 181 11.08 11.42 -1.66
CA LEU A 181 12.46 11.05 -1.91
C LEU A 181 12.52 9.56 -2.27
N PHE A 182 13.26 9.23 -3.32
CA PHE A 182 13.44 7.86 -3.79
C PHE A 182 14.91 7.49 -3.87
N ASP A 183 15.26 6.30 -3.37
CA ASP A 183 16.53 5.68 -3.74
C ASP A 183 16.49 5.18 -5.20
N LYS A 184 17.65 5.06 -5.83
CA LYS A 184 17.77 4.64 -7.23
C LYS A 184 17.78 3.12 -7.39
N THR A 185 18.70 2.44 -6.70
CA THR A 185 19.05 1.04 -7.00
C THR A 185 18.20 0.11 -6.16
N GLY A 186 17.47 -0.80 -6.80
CA GLY A 186 16.51 -1.69 -6.11
C GLY A 186 15.13 -1.06 -5.92
N THR A 187 15.07 0.28 -5.84
CA THR A 187 13.83 1.06 -5.76
C THR A 187 13.30 1.52 -7.13
N LEU A 188 13.90 2.54 -7.76
CA LEU A 188 13.48 3.04 -9.09
C LEU A 188 13.94 2.12 -10.23
N THR A 189 15.12 1.52 -10.08
CA THR A 189 15.68 0.50 -10.97
C THR A 189 15.64 -0.86 -10.29
N THR A 190 15.81 -1.91 -11.09
CA THR A 190 16.13 -3.24 -10.56
C THR A 190 17.46 -3.21 -9.79
N ASP A 191 17.60 -4.14 -8.86
CA ASP A 191 18.85 -4.52 -8.20
C ASP A 191 19.72 -5.40 -9.12
N GLU A 192 19.12 -6.09 -10.09
CA GLU A 192 19.83 -6.83 -11.13
C GLU A 192 20.62 -5.90 -12.08
N LEU A 193 21.93 -6.13 -12.14
CA LEU A 193 22.84 -5.51 -13.09
C LEU A 193 22.89 -6.32 -14.39
N VAL A 194 22.71 -5.68 -15.53
CA VAL A 194 22.76 -6.32 -16.84
C VAL A 194 23.92 -5.76 -17.66
N ALA A 195 24.74 -6.66 -18.22
CA ALA A 195 25.77 -6.29 -19.18
C ALA A 195 25.12 -6.01 -20.54
N VAL A 196 25.21 -4.75 -21.01
CA VAL A 196 24.55 -4.29 -22.24
C VAL A 196 25.40 -4.66 -23.45
N GLY A 197 26.71 -4.42 -23.38
CA GLY A 197 27.61 -4.68 -24.49
C GLY A 197 29.01 -4.13 -24.25
N VAL A 198 29.86 -4.29 -25.26
CA VAL A 198 31.27 -3.87 -25.26
C VAL A 198 31.55 -2.87 -26.38
N CYS A 199 32.37 -1.86 -26.10
CA CYS A 199 32.78 -0.80 -27.02
C CYS A 199 34.31 -0.67 -27.11
N LYS A 200 34.83 -0.34 -28.29
CA LYS A 200 36.24 0.08 -28.48
C LYS A 200 36.37 1.61 -28.37
N ALA A 201 37.57 2.12 -28.15
CA ALA A 201 37.82 3.54 -27.86
C ALA A 201 37.62 4.50 -29.06
N SER A 202 37.63 4.02 -30.31
CA SER A 202 37.61 4.88 -31.52
C SER A 202 36.22 5.05 -32.17
N MET A 203 35.13 4.79 -31.46
CA MET A 203 33.77 4.73 -32.05
C MET A 203 32.99 6.06 -32.00
N ILE A 204 33.51 7.10 -31.35
CA ILE A 204 32.85 8.42 -31.31
C ILE A 204 32.92 9.10 -32.68
N GLY A 205 31.75 9.50 -33.20
CA GLY A 205 31.62 10.32 -34.42
C GLY A 205 31.12 9.61 -35.69
N LYS A 206 30.83 8.30 -35.67
CA LYS A 206 30.40 7.57 -36.88
C LYS A 206 29.02 6.89 -36.82
N LYS A 207 28.38 6.67 -35.65
CA LYS A 207 27.11 5.93 -35.52
C LYS A 207 26.27 6.34 -34.30
N LYS A 208 24.95 6.01 -34.30
CA LYS A 208 24.00 6.25 -33.18
C LYS A 208 24.32 5.36 -31.95
N GLU A 209 23.87 5.76 -30.76
CA GLU A 209 24.15 5.15 -29.44
C GLU A 209 23.96 3.61 -29.38
N LYS A 210 22.87 3.07 -29.94
CA LYS A 210 22.59 1.61 -30.03
C LYS A 210 23.52 0.84 -30.97
N GLU A 211 24.28 1.53 -31.82
CA GLU A 211 25.21 0.93 -32.78
C GLU A 211 26.68 1.02 -32.32
N MET A 212 26.97 1.74 -31.22
CA MET A 212 28.32 1.81 -30.61
C MET A 212 28.62 0.58 -29.73
N LEU A 213 27.62 0.07 -29.00
CA LEU A 213 27.78 -1.09 -28.12
C LEU A 213 27.57 -2.38 -28.92
N THR A 214 28.61 -3.21 -28.95
CA THR A 214 28.51 -4.56 -29.52
C THR A 214 27.79 -5.44 -28.51
N PRO A 215 26.68 -6.11 -28.88
CA PRO A 215 25.96 -7.00 -27.97
C PRO A 215 26.87 -8.07 -27.37
N MET A 216 26.60 -8.46 -26.12
CA MET A 216 27.41 -9.46 -25.39
C MET A 216 27.53 -10.81 -26.11
N THR A 217 26.57 -11.16 -26.99
CA THR A 217 26.61 -12.37 -27.83
C THR A 217 27.59 -12.29 -29.00
N LYS A 218 27.94 -11.08 -29.44
CA LYS A 218 28.85 -10.81 -30.57
C LYS A 218 30.11 -10.06 -30.14
N ILE A 219 30.52 -10.27 -28.89
CA ILE A 219 31.69 -9.63 -28.29
C ILE A 219 32.98 -9.94 -29.08
N ASN A 220 33.93 -9.00 -29.04
CA ASN A 220 35.27 -9.22 -29.56
C ASN A 220 36.04 -10.25 -28.71
N ASP A 221 36.87 -11.05 -29.37
CA ASP A 221 37.54 -12.19 -28.75
C ASP A 221 38.50 -11.76 -27.62
N GLU A 222 39.12 -10.58 -27.70
CA GLU A 222 39.99 -10.07 -26.65
C GLU A 222 39.21 -9.68 -25.38
N ALA A 223 38.07 -8.99 -25.52
CA ALA A 223 37.25 -8.65 -24.37
C ALA A 223 36.55 -9.87 -23.77
N ALA A 224 36.19 -10.84 -24.62
CA ALA A 224 35.66 -12.13 -24.18
C ALA A 224 36.66 -12.89 -23.30
N LEU A 225 37.95 -12.91 -23.70
CA LEU A 225 39.03 -13.49 -22.91
C LEU A 225 39.16 -12.85 -21.53
N VAL A 226 39.13 -11.51 -21.46
CA VAL A 226 39.24 -10.80 -20.17
C VAL A 226 38.04 -11.07 -19.27
N LEU A 227 36.83 -11.05 -19.80
CA LEU A 227 35.62 -11.27 -18.99
C LEU A 227 35.46 -12.73 -18.53
N ALA A 228 35.87 -13.69 -19.36
CA ALA A 228 35.87 -15.10 -19.02
C ALA A 228 37.01 -15.49 -18.07
N GLY A 229 38.15 -14.79 -18.11
CA GLY A 229 39.32 -15.10 -17.29
C GLY A 229 39.49 -14.26 -16.02
N CYS A 230 39.07 -13.00 -16.04
CA CYS A 230 39.23 -12.07 -14.93
C CYS A 230 37.95 -12.05 -14.07
N HIS A 231 37.75 -13.08 -13.25
CA HIS A 231 36.65 -13.14 -12.29
C HIS A 231 37.06 -13.77 -10.94
N SER A 232 36.29 -13.41 -9.91
CA SER A 232 36.36 -13.93 -8.55
C SER A 232 35.26 -14.96 -8.24
N LEU A 233 34.36 -15.24 -9.20
CA LEU A 233 33.30 -16.23 -9.05
C LEU A 233 33.83 -17.63 -8.72
N VAL A 234 33.15 -18.30 -7.78
CA VAL A 234 33.46 -19.65 -7.29
C VAL A 234 32.18 -20.49 -7.32
N MET A 235 32.32 -21.81 -7.55
CA MET A 235 31.22 -22.76 -7.44
C MET A 235 31.12 -23.29 -6.01
N ILE A 236 29.98 -23.06 -5.35
CA ILE A 236 29.69 -23.56 -3.99
C ILE A 236 28.33 -24.26 -4.06
N GLU A 237 28.25 -25.53 -3.61
CA GLU A 237 27.00 -26.32 -3.57
C GLU A 237 26.22 -26.40 -4.90
N GLY A 238 26.92 -26.27 -6.03
CA GLY A 238 26.32 -26.31 -7.36
C GLY A 238 25.78 -24.96 -7.88
N GLU A 239 25.92 -23.89 -7.11
CA GLU A 239 25.62 -22.51 -7.50
C GLU A 239 26.89 -21.66 -7.69
N VAL A 240 26.88 -20.80 -8.71
CA VAL A 240 27.95 -19.82 -8.93
C VAL A 240 27.75 -18.67 -7.94
N THR A 241 28.71 -18.44 -7.06
CA THR A 241 28.69 -17.37 -6.07
C THR A 241 29.88 -16.42 -6.29
N GLY A 242 29.65 -15.10 -6.21
CA GLY A 242 30.69 -14.07 -6.30
C GLY A 242 30.10 -12.71 -6.67
N ASP A 243 30.91 -11.82 -7.27
CA ASP A 243 30.46 -10.47 -7.63
C ASP A 243 29.32 -10.51 -8.69
N PRO A 244 28.15 -9.89 -8.42
CA PRO A 244 27.04 -9.83 -9.36
C PRO A 244 27.41 -9.25 -10.74
N LEU A 245 28.35 -8.32 -10.84
CA LEU A 245 28.81 -7.76 -12.12
C LEU A 245 29.50 -8.81 -12.98
N GLU A 246 30.29 -9.68 -12.34
CA GLU A 246 31.01 -10.77 -13.02
C GLU A 246 30.03 -11.83 -13.49
N SER A 247 29.10 -12.23 -12.61
CA SER A 247 28.04 -13.18 -12.92
C SER A 247 27.17 -12.68 -14.07
N ALA A 248 26.79 -11.40 -14.06
CA ALA A 248 26.02 -10.77 -15.12
C ALA A 248 26.78 -10.76 -16.47
N ALA A 249 28.08 -10.45 -16.46
CA ALA A 249 28.90 -10.44 -17.67
C ALA A 249 29.03 -11.83 -18.30
N LEU A 250 29.38 -12.85 -17.49
CA LEU A 250 29.51 -14.25 -17.94
C LEU A 250 28.17 -14.80 -18.44
N THR A 251 27.09 -14.58 -17.68
CA THR A 251 25.74 -15.02 -18.06
C THR A 251 25.29 -14.39 -19.38
N SER A 252 25.57 -13.10 -19.58
CA SER A 252 25.21 -12.37 -20.81
C SER A 252 26.04 -12.80 -22.03
N MET A 253 27.29 -13.22 -21.81
CA MET A 253 28.16 -13.81 -22.84
C MET A 253 27.82 -15.27 -23.14
N ARG A 254 26.94 -15.90 -22.34
CA ARG A 254 26.63 -17.33 -22.39
C ARG A 254 27.85 -18.20 -22.06
N TRP A 255 28.64 -17.76 -21.11
CA TRP A 255 29.71 -18.52 -20.47
C TRP A 255 29.31 -18.85 -19.03
N GLY A 256 29.82 -19.95 -18.51
CA GLY A 256 29.52 -20.41 -17.16
C GLY A 256 30.72 -21.11 -16.54
N ILE A 257 30.67 -21.27 -15.23
CA ILE A 257 31.67 -22.05 -14.51
C ILE A 257 31.20 -23.50 -14.48
N ASP A 258 32.06 -24.39 -14.95
CA ASP A 258 31.78 -25.81 -15.02
C ASP A 258 31.73 -26.44 -13.61
N LYS A 259 30.76 -27.34 -13.39
CA LYS A 259 30.49 -27.90 -12.05
C LYS A 259 31.59 -28.84 -11.56
N GLU A 260 32.25 -29.54 -12.48
CA GLU A 260 33.27 -30.54 -12.16
C GLU A 260 34.68 -29.94 -12.14
N SER A 261 35.02 -29.10 -13.13
CA SER A 261 36.36 -28.53 -13.25
C SER A 261 36.54 -27.17 -12.56
N GLY A 262 35.46 -26.43 -12.29
CA GLY A 262 35.56 -25.05 -11.81
C GLY A 262 36.15 -24.08 -12.84
N HIS A 263 36.31 -24.51 -14.10
CA HIS A 263 36.85 -23.70 -15.19
C HIS A 263 35.74 -22.90 -15.89
N ALA A 264 36.10 -21.78 -16.51
CA ALA A 264 35.18 -21.00 -17.33
C ALA A 264 35.06 -21.62 -18.72
N LYS A 265 33.83 -22.02 -19.10
CA LYS A 265 33.51 -22.67 -20.38
C LYS A 265 32.29 -22.01 -21.05
N PRO A 266 32.22 -22.02 -22.40
CA PRO A 266 31.01 -21.59 -23.11
C PRO A 266 29.86 -22.57 -22.83
N LEU A 267 28.67 -22.03 -22.56
CA LEU A 267 27.47 -22.83 -22.32
C LEU A 267 26.98 -23.47 -23.63
N PRO A 268 26.48 -24.72 -23.58
CA PRO A 268 25.95 -25.40 -24.75
C PRO A 268 24.69 -24.68 -25.29
N PRO A 269 24.40 -24.81 -26.60
CA PRO A 269 23.17 -24.30 -27.18
C PRO A 269 21.96 -24.97 -26.52
N THR A 270 20.92 -24.18 -26.26
CA THR A 270 19.62 -24.65 -25.76
C THR A 270 18.56 -24.43 -26.83
N GLU A 271 17.41 -25.14 -26.78
CA GLU A 271 16.31 -25.01 -27.76
C GLU A 271 15.86 -23.57 -28.07
N LYS A 272 16.17 -22.61 -27.20
CA LYS A 272 15.78 -21.20 -27.30
C LYS A 272 16.93 -20.21 -27.52
N LYS A 273 18.20 -20.62 -27.37
CA LYS A 273 19.35 -19.70 -27.39
C LYS A 273 20.58 -20.37 -27.97
N GLU A 274 21.31 -19.65 -28.81
CA GLU A 274 22.61 -20.09 -29.33
C GLU A 274 23.62 -20.35 -28.20
N GLY A 275 24.60 -21.22 -28.48
CA GLY A 275 25.69 -21.52 -27.55
C GLY A 275 26.61 -20.31 -27.38
N GLY A 276 27.38 -20.28 -26.29
CA GLY A 276 28.40 -19.25 -26.10
C GLY A 276 29.43 -19.27 -27.22
N LYS A 277 29.77 -18.09 -27.76
CA LYS A 277 30.81 -17.96 -28.80
C LYS A 277 32.15 -18.44 -28.22
N GLN A 278 32.84 -19.32 -28.95
CA GLN A 278 34.22 -19.70 -28.64
C GLN A 278 35.17 -18.55 -28.99
N ILE A 279 36.19 -18.33 -28.18
CA ILE A 279 37.11 -17.21 -28.34
C ILE A 279 38.17 -17.59 -29.38
N GLU A 280 38.28 -16.81 -30.44
CA GLU A 280 39.29 -17.00 -31.50
C GLU A 280 40.34 -15.89 -31.42
N LEU A 281 41.48 -16.19 -30.79
CA LEU A 281 42.64 -15.29 -30.77
C LEU A 281 43.43 -15.43 -32.08
N SER A 282 44.27 -14.43 -32.38
CA SER A 282 44.96 -14.10 -33.65
C SER A 282 45.80 -15.19 -34.37
N SER A 283 45.61 -16.47 -34.03
CA SER A 283 46.28 -17.65 -34.58
C SER A 283 45.33 -18.76 -35.06
N ASN A 284 44.04 -18.48 -35.33
CA ASN A 284 43.03 -19.50 -35.74
C ASN A 284 42.81 -20.64 -34.72
N LYS A 285 43.26 -20.48 -33.47
CA LYS A 285 43.13 -21.46 -32.39
C LYS A 285 41.97 -21.07 -31.46
N LYS A 286 41.03 -21.99 -31.25
CA LYS A 286 39.83 -21.77 -30.44
C LYS A 286 40.12 -22.01 -28.97
N VAL A 287 39.89 -21.00 -28.14
CA VAL A 287 39.91 -21.10 -26.67
C VAL A 287 38.51 -21.50 -26.21
N THR A 288 38.43 -22.61 -25.47
CA THR A 288 37.15 -23.14 -24.98
C THR A 288 37.14 -23.44 -23.49
N ASP A 289 38.30 -23.43 -22.84
CA ASP A 289 38.47 -23.86 -21.46
C ASP A 289 39.56 -23.03 -20.80
N LEU A 290 39.15 -22.13 -19.89
CA LEU A 290 40.04 -21.20 -19.21
C LEU A 290 40.13 -21.56 -17.73
N VAL A 291 41.37 -21.76 -17.27
CA VAL A 291 41.69 -21.95 -15.86
C VAL A 291 42.42 -20.72 -15.31
N VAL A 292 41.97 -20.24 -14.14
CA VAL A 292 42.62 -19.13 -13.44
C VAL A 292 43.75 -19.69 -12.58
N LEU A 293 44.99 -19.31 -12.89
CA LEU A 293 46.20 -19.73 -12.15
C LEU A 293 46.40 -18.87 -10.90
N ALA A 294 46.28 -17.55 -11.06
CA ALA A 294 46.53 -16.57 -9.99
C ALA A 294 45.47 -15.47 -10.03
N ARG A 295 45.05 -15.01 -8.85
CA ARG A 295 44.06 -13.94 -8.69
C ARG A 295 44.64 -12.81 -7.84
N HIS A 296 44.84 -11.67 -8.47
CA HIS A 296 45.11 -10.41 -7.77
C HIS A 296 43.76 -9.72 -7.54
N HIS A 297 43.22 -9.91 -6.34
CA HIS A 297 41.87 -9.45 -5.99
C HIS A 297 41.66 -7.94 -6.23
N PHE A 298 40.39 -7.58 -6.42
CA PHE A 298 40.00 -6.19 -6.60
C PHE A 298 40.42 -5.36 -5.39
N SER A 299 41.21 -4.32 -5.63
CA SER A 299 41.59 -3.34 -4.61
C SER A 299 40.80 -2.05 -4.82
N SER A 300 40.06 -1.60 -3.81
CA SER A 300 39.29 -0.35 -3.89
C SER A 300 40.19 0.89 -4.04
N LYS A 301 41.40 0.85 -3.48
CA LYS A 301 42.39 1.93 -3.60
C LYS A 301 42.93 2.03 -5.03
N LEU A 302 43.18 0.87 -5.66
CA LEU A 302 43.70 0.76 -7.03
C LEU A 302 42.60 0.74 -8.11
N GLN A 303 41.35 0.54 -7.70
CA GLN A 303 40.13 0.44 -8.52
C GLN A 303 40.19 -0.60 -9.65
N ARG A 304 40.91 -1.71 -9.45
CA ARG A 304 41.13 -2.74 -10.47
C ARG A 304 41.44 -4.11 -9.90
N MET A 305 41.25 -5.13 -10.73
CA MET A 305 41.54 -6.55 -10.51
C MET A 305 42.37 -7.09 -11.68
N SER A 306 43.26 -8.03 -11.41
CA SER A 306 44.01 -8.76 -12.45
C SER A 306 44.08 -10.25 -12.14
N CYS A 307 44.13 -11.07 -13.18
CA CYS A 307 44.24 -12.52 -13.07
C CYS A 307 45.24 -13.04 -14.10
N VAL A 308 45.94 -14.12 -13.75
CA VAL A 308 46.73 -14.91 -14.69
C VAL A 308 45.91 -16.12 -15.08
N VAL A 309 45.65 -16.28 -16.37
CA VAL A 309 44.77 -17.33 -16.90
C VAL A 309 45.48 -18.17 -17.96
N ARG A 310 45.23 -19.47 -17.94
CA ARG A 310 45.78 -20.42 -18.90
C ARG A 310 44.65 -21.02 -19.71
N ASP A 311 44.82 -21.03 -21.02
CA ASP A 311 44.01 -21.86 -21.90
C ASP A 311 44.50 -23.31 -21.82
N VAL A 312 43.61 -24.20 -21.38
CA VAL A 312 43.91 -25.62 -21.19
C VAL A 312 44.24 -26.31 -22.51
N LYS A 313 43.60 -25.91 -23.62
CA LYS A 313 43.79 -26.57 -24.92
C LYS A 313 45.05 -26.10 -25.63
N ASN A 314 45.26 -24.79 -25.74
CA ASN A 314 46.38 -24.25 -26.50
C ASN A 314 47.64 -24.01 -25.65
N ARG A 315 47.57 -24.24 -24.32
CA ARG A 315 48.63 -24.01 -23.33
C ARG A 315 49.19 -22.58 -23.32
N GLN A 316 48.44 -21.62 -23.85
CA GLN A 316 48.80 -20.20 -23.80
C GLN A 316 48.38 -19.60 -22.46
N VAL A 317 49.20 -18.70 -21.93
CA VAL A 317 48.95 -18.02 -20.67
C VAL A 317 48.82 -16.52 -20.92
N PHE A 318 47.82 -15.91 -20.30
CA PHE A 318 47.48 -14.51 -20.45
C PHE A 318 47.39 -13.85 -19.07
N ALA A 319 47.91 -12.63 -18.96
CA ALA A 319 47.53 -11.72 -17.89
C ALA A 319 46.31 -10.91 -18.35
N VAL A 320 45.24 -10.90 -17.56
CA VAL A 320 44.00 -10.19 -17.86
C VAL A 320 43.67 -9.24 -16.70
N ALA A 321 43.24 -8.02 -17.02
CA ALA A 321 42.95 -7.00 -16.04
C ALA A 321 41.62 -6.28 -16.35
N LYS A 322 40.88 -5.92 -15.31
CA LYS A 322 39.68 -5.12 -15.40
C LYS A 322 39.61 -4.09 -14.28
N GLY A 323 39.07 -2.91 -14.55
CA GLY A 323 38.99 -1.86 -13.54
C GLY A 323 38.32 -0.59 -14.04
N SER A 324 38.43 0.48 -13.25
CA SER A 324 37.96 1.79 -13.68
C SER A 324 38.73 2.23 -14.93
N PRO A 325 38.09 2.98 -15.85
CA PRO A 325 38.74 3.53 -17.04
C PRO A 325 40.02 4.31 -16.72
N GLU A 326 40.04 5.08 -15.64
CA GLU A 326 41.22 5.84 -15.22
C GLU A 326 42.36 4.93 -14.72
N ALA A 327 42.02 3.90 -13.95
CA ALA A 327 43.01 2.98 -13.40
C ALA A 327 43.65 2.10 -14.48
N ILE A 328 42.84 1.56 -15.40
CA ILE A 328 43.35 0.76 -16.52
C ILE A 328 44.08 1.64 -17.53
N GLY A 329 43.58 2.86 -17.79
CA GLY A 329 44.22 3.82 -18.71
C GLY A 329 45.69 4.08 -18.38
N ASN A 330 46.04 4.17 -17.09
CA ASN A 330 47.41 4.36 -16.62
C ASN A 330 48.32 3.12 -16.78
N LEU A 331 47.74 1.93 -17.02
CA LEU A 331 48.47 0.66 -17.17
C LEU A 331 48.61 0.22 -18.64
N LEU A 332 47.98 0.95 -19.56
CA LEU A 332 48.03 0.62 -20.97
C LEU A 332 49.41 0.98 -21.55
N GLU A 333 49.99 0.08 -22.34
CA GLU A 333 51.23 0.35 -23.08
C GLU A 333 51.05 1.53 -24.05
N GLN A 334 49.90 1.57 -24.73
CA GLN A 334 49.51 2.67 -25.60
C GLN A 334 48.02 3.00 -25.41
N MET A 335 47.72 4.21 -24.94
CA MET A 335 46.34 4.66 -24.78
C MET A 335 45.71 4.96 -26.16
N PRO A 336 44.59 4.32 -26.54
CA PRO A 336 43.93 4.57 -27.81
C PRO A 336 43.36 5.99 -27.92
N ALA A 337 43.32 6.54 -29.14
CA ALA A 337 42.65 7.81 -29.41
C ALA A 337 41.14 7.72 -29.07
N GLY A 338 40.60 8.71 -28.35
CA GLY A 338 39.19 8.77 -27.93
C GLY A 338 38.83 7.96 -26.68
N TYR A 339 39.81 7.40 -25.96
CA TYR A 339 39.59 6.57 -24.75
C TYR A 339 38.76 7.29 -23.67
N SER A 340 39.22 8.47 -23.22
CA SER A 340 38.58 9.23 -22.14
C SER A 340 37.22 9.80 -22.55
N GLU A 341 37.07 10.22 -23.81
CA GLU A 341 35.82 10.72 -24.36
C GLU A 341 34.75 9.61 -24.42
N THR A 342 35.13 8.40 -24.87
CA THR A 342 34.23 7.24 -24.93
C THR A 342 33.77 6.81 -23.55
N SER A 343 34.71 6.77 -22.59
CA SER A 343 34.37 6.46 -21.19
C SER A 343 33.39 7.48 -20.60
N LYS A 344 33.64 8.78 -20.81
CA LYS A 344 32.75 9.85 -20.31
C LYS A 344 31.39 9.81 -20.99
N TYR A 345 31.34 9.58 -22.30
CA TYR A 345 30.10 9.46 -23.06
C TYR A 345 29.23 8.30 -22.51
N LEU A 346 29.79 7.10 -22.38
CA LEU A 346 29.07 5.95 -21.85
C LEU A 346 28.57 6.19 -20.41
N ALA A 347 29.34 6.90 -19.58
CA ALA A 347 28.91 7.29 -18.24
C ALA A 347 27.78 8.35 -18.26
N LYS A 348 27.81 9.32 -19.18
CA LYS A 348 26.72 10.29 -19.40
C LYS A 348 25.45 9.59 -19.92
N SER A 349 25.59 8.53 -20.71
CA SER A 349 24.51 7.62 -21.14
C SER A 349 24.00 6.68 -20.05
N GLY A 350 24.37 6.89 -18.77
CA GLY A 350 23.85 6.13 -17.64
C GLY A 350 24.49 4.76 -17.41
N TYR A 351 25.50 4.39 -18.20
CA TYR A 351 26.17 3.10 -18.03
C TYR A 351 27.24 3.16 -16.95
N ARG A 352 27.32 2.08 -16.16
CA ARG A 352 28.50 1.78 -15.35
C ARG A 352 29.56 1.15 -16.26
N VAL A 353 30.65 1.87 -16.48
CA VAL A 353 31.70 1.48 -17.43
C VAL A 353 32.88 0.82 -16.71
N ILE A 354 33.36 -0.31 -17.23
CA ILE A 354 34.59 -0.98 -16.78
C ILE A 354 35.51 -1.13 -17.99
N ALA A 355 36.78 -0.79 -17.82
CA ALA A 355 37.80 -0.99 -18.84
C ALA A 355 38.43 -2.37 -18.71
N LEU A 356 38.73 -2.99 -19.86
CA LEU A 356 39.29 -4.33 -19.98
C LEU A 356 40.66 -4.24 -20.65
N GLY A 357 41.61 -4.99 -20.13
CA GLY A 357 42.96 -5.09 -20.68
C GLY A 357 43.51 -6.52 -20.60
N TYR A 358 44.41 -6.86 -21.52
CA TYR A 358 45.04 -8.17 -21.60
C TYR A 358 46.50 -8.08 -22.06
N LYS A 359 47.28 -9.11 -21.75
CA LYS A 359 48.68 -9.28 -22.14
C LYS A 359 48.97 -10.76 -22.33
N LEU A 360 49.66 -11.12 -23.41
CA LEU A 360 50.11 -12.50 -23.65
C LEU A 360 51.45 -12.72 -22.92
N LEU A 361 51.55 -13.78 -22.11
CA LEU A 361 52.77 -14.15 -21.42
C LEU A 361 53.47 -15.26 -22.21
N SER A 362 54.68 -14.99 -22.67
CA SER A 362 55.37 -15.83 -23.66
C SER A 362 56.41 -16.77 -23.05
N SER A 363 57.04 -16.37 -21.95
CA SER A 363 58.08 -17.15 -21.24
C SER A 363 57.60 -17.67 -19.89
N THR A 364 58.18 -18.78 -19.43
CA THR A 364 57.89 -19.36 -18.11
C THR A 364 58.19 -18.37 -16.98
N ASP A 365 59.30 -17.64 -17.07
CA ASP A 365 59.70 -16.62 -16.09
C ASP A 365 58.68 -15.48 -15.99
N GLN A 366 58.07 -15.07 -17.11
CA GLN A 366 56.99 -14.07 -17.12
C GLN A 366 55.71 -14.59 -16.47
N ILE A 367 55.44 -15.89 -16.57
CA ILE A 367 54.26 -16.53 -15.99
C ILE A 367 54.42 -16.61 -14.46
N GLU A 368 55.58 -17.03 -13.98
CA GLU A 368 55.91 -17.13 -12.56
C GLU A 368 55.92 -15.72 -11.92
N ALA A 369 56.63 -14.77 -12.53
CA ALA A 369 56.66 -13.39 -12.05
C ALA A 369 55.28 -12.70 -12.01
N ALA A 370 54.40 -12.96 -12.97
CA ALA A 370 53.04 -12.40 -12.97
C ALA A 370 52.08 -13.13 -12.01
N THR A 371 52.39 -14.38 -11.67
CA THR A 371 51.65 -15.15 -10.66
C THR A 371 51.96 -14.62 -9.27
N ASP A 372 53.23 -14.36 -8.98
CA ASP A 372 53.68 -13.93 -7.65
C ASP A 372 53.50 -12.42 -7.44
N LYS A 373 53.92 -11.58 -8.40
CA LYS A 373 53.91 -10.12 -8.25
C LYS A 373 52.82 -9.46 -9.10
N ARG A 374 51.94 -8.70 -8.44
CA ARG A 374 50.85 -7.93 -9.09
C ARG A 374 51.37 -6.92 -10.11
N ALA A 375 52.49 -6.25 -9.83
CA ALA A 375 53.07 -5.24 -10.71
C ALA A 375 53.46 -5.82 -12.08
N SER A 376 54.09 -7.00 -12.08
CA SER A 376 54.50 -7.72 -13.31
C SER A 376 53.32 -8.16 -14.17
N CYS A 377 52.19 -8.48 -13.52
CA CYS A 377 50.92 -8.81 -14.17
C CYS A 377 50.26 -7.55 -14.80
N GLU A 378 50.45 -6.38 -14.19
CA GLU A 378 49.82 -5.13 -14.58
C GLU A 378 50.67 -4.22 -15.49
N GLU A 379 51.86 -4.68 -15.92
CA GLU A 379 52.77 -3.91 -16.78
C GLU A 379 52.50 -4.13 -18.28
N ASN A 380 52.54 -3.08 -19.10
CA ASN A 380 52.39 -3.13 -20.57
C ASN A 380 51.15 -3.89 -21.03
N ILE A 381 49.97 -3.49 -20.53
CA ILE A 381 48.70 -4.13 -20.87
C ILE A 381 48.16 -3.55 -22.18
N HIS A 382 47.59 -4.39 -23.05
CA HIS A 382 46.87 -3.95 -24.23
C HIS A 382 45.38 -3.75 -23.94
N PHE A 383 44.78 -2.74 -24.57
CA PHE A 383 43.36 -2.43 -24.38
C PHE A 383 42.45 -3.41 -25.12
N ALA A 384 41.55 -4.09 -24.40
CA ALA A 384 40.57 -5.01 -24.97
C ALA A 384 39.21 -4.36 -25.29
N GLY A 385 38.80 -3.36 -24.51
CA GLY A 385 37.51 -2.68 -24.67
C GLY A 385 36.93 -2.12 -23.38
N PHE A 386 35.80 -1.42 -23.49
CA PHE A 386 34.94 -1.01 -22.38
C PHE A 386 33.70 -1.89 -22.33
N ILE A 387 33.35 -2.43 -21.17
CA ILE A 387 32.05 -3.07 -20.93
C ILE A 387 31.12 -2.08 -20.23
N ALA A 388 29.88 -2.01 -20.70
CA ALA A 388 28.82 -1.17 -20.15
C ALA A 388 27.79 -2.02 -19.41
N PHE A 389 27.52 -1.67 -18.15
CA PHE A 389 26.46 -2.24 -17.33
C PHE A 389 25.36 -1.22 -17.10
N THR A 390 24.12 -1.68 -17.02
CA THR A 390 22.98 -0.86 -16.62
C THR A 390 22.12 -1.59 -15.60
N CYS A 391 21.49 -0.84 -14.71
CA CYS A 391 20.30 -1.30 -14.01
C CYS A 391 19.10 -0.96 -14.89
N ARG A 392 18.09 -1.83 -14.98
CA ARG A 392 16.89 -1.52 -15.77
C ARG A 392 15.94 -0.69 -14.93
N VAL A 393 15.41 0.38 -15.49
CA VAL A 393 14.29 1.11 -14.89
C VAL A 393 13.06 0.20 -14.85
N ARG A 394 12.31 0.20 -13.74
CA ARG A 394 11.05 -0.55 -13.65
C ARG A 394 9.99 0.11 -14.54
N ARG A 395 9.19 -0.67 -15.26
CA ARG A 395 8.25 -0.17 -16.29
C ARG A 395 7.22 0.82 -15.75
N ASP A 396 6.84 0.68 -14.49
CA ASP A 396 5.84 1.50 -13.83
C ASP A 396 6.39 2.78 -13.20
N THR A 397 7.72 2.92 -13.08
CA THR A 397 8.36 4.03 -12.39
C THR A 397 7.97 5.39 -12.98
N GLU A 398 8.14 5.60 -14.28
CA GLU A 398 7.86 6.88 -14.95
C GLU A 398 6.40 7.33 -14.73
N MET A 399 5.44 6.42 -14.94
CA MET A 399 4.02 6.71 -14.74
C MET A 399 3.68 7.01 -13.27
N VAL A 400 4.28 6.31 -12.32
CA VAL A 400 4.05 6.53 -10.89
C VAL A 400 4.60 7.87 -10.45
N LEU A 401 5.82 8.23 -10.86
CA LEU A 401 6.43 9.53 -10.55
C LEU A 401 5.68 10.70 -11.18
N ALA A 402 5.19 10.53 -12.41
CA ALA A 402 4.31 11.50 -13.06
C ALA A 402 3.03 11.74 -12.23
N ARG A 403 2.38 10.67 -11.74
CA ARG A 403 1.18 10.78 -10.88
C ARG A 403 1.46 11.45 -9.54
N LEU A 404 2.62 11.21 -8.93
CA LEU A 404 3.01 11.88 -7.69
C LEU A 404 3.20 13.39 -7.93
N THR A 405 3.83 13.76 -9.04
CA THR A 405 4.06 15.15 -9.45
C THR A 405 2.74 15.85 -9.80
N GLU A 406 1.86 15.20 -10.59
CA GLU A 406 0.49 15.66 -10.85
C GLU A 406 -0.33 15.81 -9.56
N GLY A 407 -0.03 14.99 -8.55
CA GLY A 407 -0.60 15.03 -7.21
C GLY A 407 -0.14 16.22 -6.35
N GLY A 408 0.71 17.10 -6.89
CA GLY A 408 1.22 18.29 -6.20
C GLY A 408 2.37 18.02 -5.21
N MET A 409 3.12 16.92 -5.39
CA MET A 409 4.29 16.60 -4.56
C MET A 409 5.60 16.87 -5.31
N SER A 410 6.63 17.33 -4.58
CA SER A 410 7.99 17.45 -5.13
C SER A 410 8.69 16.09 -5.09
N VAL A 411 9.03 15.55 -6.24
CA VAL A 411 9.83 14.31 -6.34
C VAL A 411 11.32 14.66 -6.43
N ALA A 412 12.17 13.92 -5.71
CA ALA A 412 13.63 13.97 -5.81
C ALA A 412 14.25 12.58 -5.63
N MET A 413 15.47 12.39 -6.16
CA MET A 413 16.25 11.17 -6.06
C MET A 413 17.41 11.35 -5.06
N VAL A 414 17.58 10.39 -4.14
CA VAL A 414 18.67 10.37 -3.15
C VAL A 414 19.40 9.04 -3.21
N THR A 415 20.59 9.01 -3.82
CA THR A 415 21.31 7.78 -4.13
C THR A 415 22.80 7.81 -3.77
N GLY A 416 23.37 6.63 -3.53
CA GLY A 416 24.81 6.42 -3.40
C GLY A 416 25.57 6.35 -4.73
N ASP A 417 24.85 6.28 -5.86
CA ASP A 417 25.43 6.12 -7.20
C ASP A 417 26.17 7.38 -7.68
N ALA A 418 26.92 7.23 -8.78
CA ALA A 418 27.58 8.36 -9.43
C ALA A 418 26.55 9.35 -10.01
N LEU A 419 26.91 10.64 -9.96
CA LEU A 419 26.01 11.73 -10.35
C LEU A 419 25.50 11.63 -11.79
N LEU A 420 26.38 11.31 -12.74
CA LEU A 420 25.99 11.21 -14.16
C LEU A 420 24.98 10.09 -14.41
N THR A 421 25.16 8.95 -13.73
CA THR A 421 24.22 7.82 -13.77
C THR A 421 22.89 8.19 -13.14
N ALA A 422 22.91 8.85 -11.98
CA ALA A 422 21.70 9.33 -11.32
C ALA A 422 20.94 10.35 -12.19
N ALA A 423 21.65 11.27 -12.84
CA ALA A 423 21.07 12.25 -13.75
C ALA A 423 20.46 11.61 -15.00
N HIS A 424 21.10 10.58 -15.57
CA HIS A 424 20.54 9.82 -16.68
C HIS A 424 19.22 9.14 -16.28
N VAL A 425 19.22 8.39 -15.18
CA VAL A 425 18.01 7.72 -14.69
C VAL A 425 16.93 8.75 -14.35
N ALA A 426 17.28 9.87 -13.73
CA ALA A 426 16.33 10.95 -13.41
C ALA A 426 15.68 11.56 -14.66
N LYS A 427 16.41 11.68 -15.79
CA LYS A 427 15.87 12.08 -17.09
C LYS A 427 14.96 10.99 -17.68
N GLU A 428 15.39 9.73 -17.63
CA GLU A 428 14.62 8.58 -18.13
C GLU A 428 13.28 8.41 -17.40
N VAL A 429 13.26 8.56 -16.07
CA VAL A 429 12.04 8.39 -15.26
C VAL A 429 11.20 9.66 -15.12
N GLY A 430 11.62 10.79 -15.69
CA GLY A 430 10.89 12.06 -15.65
C GLY A 430 10.95 12.83 -14.33
N ILE A 431 11.98 12.61 -13.50
CA ILE A 431 12.28 13.46 -12.32
C ILE A 431 12.85 14.82 -12.76
N CYS A 432 13.68 14.81 -13.81
CA CYS A 432 14.21 16.00 -14.48
C CYS A 432 13.62 16.13 -15.89
N GLY A 433 13.48 17.36 -16.38
CA GLY A 433 12.85 17.61 -17.69
C GLY A 433 13.67 17.05 -18.87
N ASN A 434 13.04 16.28 -19.76
CA ASN A 434 13.68 15.82 -20.99
C ASN A 434 13.71 16.92 -22.06
N GLY A 435 14.91 17.41 -22.38
CA GLY A 435 15.15 18.16 -23.61
C GLY A 435 14.77 17.31 -24.82
N SER A 436 13.77 17.76 -25.60
CA SER A 436 13.37 17.22 -26.90
C SER A 436 13.05 15.72 -26.95
N VAL A 437 11.80 15.35 -26.63
CA VAL A 437 11.19 14.13 -27.18
C VAL A 437 10.19 14.54 -28.26
N ASP A 438 10.41 14.02 -29.47
CA ASP A 438 9.60 14.27 -30.64
C ASP A 438 8.17 13.75 -30.39
N LYS A 439 7.16 14.56 -30.73
CA LYS A 439 5.72 14.27 -30.49
C LYS A 439 5.22 12.97 -31.14
N LYS A 440 6.04 12.28 -31.93
CA LYS A 440 5.69 11.08 -32.69
C LYS A 440 5.85 9.78 -31.90
N ASP A 441 6.69 9.74 -30.86
CA ASP A 441 6.95 8.48 -30.12
C ASP A 441 5.92 8.19 -29.02
N PHE A 442 5.14 9.19 -28.59
CA PHE A 442 4.01 9.00 -27.66
C PHE A 442 2.78 8.35 -28.31
N VAL A 443 2.71 8.28 -29.64
CA VAL A 443 1.53 7.77 -30.36
C VAL A 443 1.54 6.23 -30.48
N ASN A 444 2.70 5.58 -30.28
CA ASN A 444 2.85 4.12 -30.46
C ASN A 444 2.84 3.28 -29.17
N MET A 445 2.65 3.88 -27.99
CA MET A 445 2.43 3.14 -26.74
C MET A 445 0.93 3.03 -26.40
N LYS A 446 0.11 2.62 -27.37
CA LYS A 446 -1.26 2.17 -27.11
C LYS A 446 -1.27 0.66 -26.88
N GLY A 447 -1.12 0.28 -25.61
CA GLY A 447 -1.59 -1.00 -25.09
C GLY A 447 -0.50 -1.91 -24.55
N ILE A 448 -0.44 -2.03 -23.22
CA ILE A 448 -0.26 -3.33 -22.54
C ILE A 448 -1.19 -3.34 -21.30
N PRO A 449 -1.94 -4.43 -21.03
CA PRO A 449 -2.93 -4.52 -19.95
C PRO A 449 -2.32 -4.97 -18.62
N PHE A 450 -2.89 -4.48 -17.51
CA PHE A 450 -2.69 -5.03 -16.17
C PHE A 450 -3.75 -6.13 -15.95
N GLU A 451 -3.33 -7.38 -15.80
CA GLU A 451 -4.21 -8.51 -15.44
C GLU A 451 -4.38 -8.61 -13.92
N ARG A 452 -5.58 -8.26 -13.43
CA ARG A 452 -6.48 -9.18 -12.71
C ARG A 452 -7.84 -8.53 -12.41
N ASP A 453 -8.86 -9.39 -12.54
CA ASP A 453 -10.27 -9.32 -12.13
C ASP A 453 -11.35 -8.67 -13.03
N GLU A 454 -12.35 -9.52 -13.29
CA GLU A 454 -13.38 -9.50 -14.32
C GLU A 454 -14.47 -8.44 -14.16
N GLU A 455 -14.59 -7.72 -13.04
CA GLU A 455 -15.59 -6.63 -12.89
C GLU A 455 -15.31 -5.45 -13.83
N PHE A 456 -14.05 -5.30 -14.26
CA PHE A 456 -13.61 -4.22 -15.13
C PHE A 456 -13.99 -4.45 -16.61
N ARG A 457 -14.20 -5.70 -17.06
CA ARG A 457 -14.64 -5.99 -18.44
C ARG A 457 -16.11 -5.65 -18.65
N THR A 458 -16.96 -5.90 -17.67
CA THR A 458 -18.39 -5.50 -17.68
C THR A 458 -18.54 -3.98 -17.63
N PHE A 459 -17.70 -3.28 -16.86
CA PHE A 459 -17.67 -1.81 -16.86
C PHE A 459 -17.16 -1.23 -18.19
N LEU A 460 -16.19 -1.86 -18.84
CA LEU A 460 -15.62 -1.39 -20.11
C LEU A 460 -16.53 -1.61 -21.32
N GLU A 461 -17.36 -2.66 -21.35
CA GLU A 461 -18.33 -2.88 -22.43
C GLU A 461 -19.53 -1.92 -22.35
N ASP A 462 -20.00 -1.58 -21.14
CA ASP A 462 -21.02 -0.54 -20.94
C ASP A 462 -20.49 0.89 -21.21
N LYS A 463 -19.20 1.13 -20.92
CA LYS A 463 -18.55 2.41 -21.24
C LYS A 463 -18.26 2.56 -22.74
N LYS A 464 -17.95 1.46 -23.46
CA LYS A 464 -17.80 1.45 -24.93
C LYS A 464 -19.12 1.79 -25.63
N ARG A 465 -20.25 1.21 -25.17
CA ARG A 465 -21.59 1.56 -25.69
C ARG A 465 -22.00 3.02 -25.44
N ALA A 466 -21.47 3.67 -24.40
CA ALA A 466 -21.72 5.09 -24.13
C ALA A 466 -20.71 6.05 -24.82
N LEU A 467 -19.50 5.58 -25.15
CA LEU A 467 -18.46 6.41 -25.77
C LEU A 467 -18.63 6.58 -27.28
N ASP A 468 -19.22 5.60 -27.98
CA ASP A 468 -19.53 5.73 -29.41
C ASP A 468 -20.67 6.75 -29.67
N ALA A 469 -21.35 7.25 -28.63
CA ALA A 469 -22.44 8.21 -28.73
C ALA A 469 -22.04 9.69 -28.43
N LYS A 470 -20.83 9.99 -27.94
CA LYS A 470 -20.39 11.37 -27.69
C LYS A 470 -18.90 11.55 -27.97
N ASN A 471 -18.60 11.83 -29.23
CA ASN A 471 -17.38 12.53 -29.66
C ASN A 471 -17.27 13.89 -28.95
N ASN A 472 -16.68 13.90 -27.76
CA ASN A 472 -15.88 14.98 -27.20
C ASN A 472 -15.41 14.56 -25.80
N VAL A 473 -14.34 13.77 -25.74
CA VAL A 473 -13.55 13.64 -24.51
C VAL A 473 -12.18 14.21 -24.82
N VAL A 474 -11.98 15.43 -24.34
CA VAL A 474 -10.67 16.08 -24.24
C VAL A 474 -9.80 15.18 -23.36
N VAL A 475 -8.89 14.42 -23.98
CA VAL A 475 -7.75 13.84 -23.27
C VAL A 475 -6.97 15.05 -22.75
N LYS A 476 -7.06 15.32 -21.44
CA LYS A 476 -6.18 16.32 -20.82
C LYS A 476 -4.76 15.88 -21.12
N GLN A 477 -4.08 16.71 -21.90
CA GLN A 477 -2.66 16.64 -22.19
C GLN A 477 -1.93 16.32 -20.88
N VAL A 478 -1.09 15.29 -20.88
CA VAL A 478 0.07 15.23 -19.99
C VAL A 478 0.75 16.58 -20.17
N ILE A 479 0.74 17.43 -19.13
CA ILE A 479 1.36 18.75 -19.22
C ILE A 479 2.85 18.44 -19.42
N PRO A 480 3.44 18.79 -20.58
CA PRO A 480 4.87 18.60 -20.76
C PRO A 480 5.53 19.48 -19.70
N VAL A 481 6.24 18.86 -18.75
CA VAL A 481 7.12 19.61 -17.86
C VAL A 481 8.08 20.35 -18.79
N PRO A 482 8.20 21.69 -18.70
CA PRO A 482 9.13 22.41 -19.55
C PRO A 482 10.53 21.83 -19.34
N ALA A 483 11.19 21.47 -20.44
CA ALA A 483 12.50 20.86 -20.42
C ALA A 483 13.50 21.83 -19.78
N LYS A 484 13.86 21.58 -18.52
CA LYS A 484 14.89 22.32 -17.81
C LYS A 484 16.21 21.58 -17.98
N SER A 485 17.26 22.32 -18.33
CA SER A 485 18.61 21.78 -18.31
C SER A 485 19.03 21.47 -16.87
N ILE A 486 19.85 20.43 -16.70
CA ILE A 486 20.37 20.05 -15.38
C ILE A 486 21.64 20.86 -15.11
N VAL A 487 21.75 21.42 -13.91
CA VAL A 487 22.98 22.05 -13.41
C VAL A 487 23.48 21.32 -12.17
N ILE A 488 24.79 21.13 -12.12
CA ILE A 488 25.51 20.41 -11.09
C ILE A 488 26.27 21.40 -10.21
N LEU A 489 26.18 21.22 -8.90
CA LEU A 489 26.98 21.98 -7.95
C LEU A 489 28.42 21.43 -7.90
N GLU A 490 29.40 22.26 -8.24
CA GLU A 490 30.83 21.93 -8.24
C GLU A 490 31.67 22.92 -7.42
N LYS A 491 32.91 22.49 -7.11
CA LYS A 491 33.87 23.27 -6.32
C LYS A 491 35.16 23.49 -7.11
N THR A 492 35.66 24.72 -7.16
CA THR A 492 36.98 25.04 -7.73
C THR A 492 38.11 24.63 -6.77
N ALA A 493 39.33 24.49 -7.29
CA ALA A 493 40.54 24.25 -6.47
C ALA A 493 40.78 25.31 -5.39
N SER A 494 40.28 26.54 -5.62
CA SER A 494 40.34 27.66 -4.66
C SER A 494 39.31 27.57 -3.52
N GLY A 495 38.37 26.64 -3.59
CA GLY A 495 37.32 26.45 -2.59
C GLY A 495 35.97 27.10 -2.91
N MET A 496 35.89 27.95 -3.94
CA MET A 496 34.62 28.59 -4.35
C MET A 496 33.68 27.60 -5.06
N MET A 497 32.40 27.67 -4.71
CA MET A 497 31.33 26.82 -5.23
C MET A 497 30.64 27.50 -6.42
N PHE A 498 30.34 26.73 -7.47
CA PHE A 498 29.68 27.23 -8.68
C PHE A 498 28.77 26.17 -9.32
N TRP A 499 27.86 26.62 -10.17
CA TRP A 499 26.96 25.78 -10.96
C TRP A 499 27.57 25.49 -12.32
N GLN A 500 27.67 24.21 -12.67
CA GLN A 500 28.15 23.71 -13.95
C GLN A 500 26.98 23.10 -14.74
N SER A 501 26.92 23.34 -16.04
CA SER A 501 25.95 22.73 -16.94
C SER A 501 26.26 21.24 -17.19
N TYR A 502 25.24 20.39 -17.19
CA TYR A 502 25.39 18.95 -17.45
C TYR A 502 25.76 18.63 -18.92
N ASP A 503 25.28 19.42 -19.88
CA ASP A 503 25.37 19.09 -21.30
C ASP A 503 26.75 19.44 -21.88
N ASP A 504 27.25 20.64 -21.62
CA ASP A 504 28.47 21.23 -22.20
C ASP A 504 29.58 21.53 -21.17
N ASP A 505 29.38 21.15 -19.91
CA ASP A 505 30.33 21.35 -18.81
C ASP A 505 30.69 22.84 -18.56
N SER A 506 29.89 23.78 -19.08
CA SER A 506 30.12 25.23 -18.95
C SER A 506 29.73 25.77 -17.57
N ARG A 507 30.39 26.83 -17.10
CA ARG A 507 30.05 27.51 -15.84
C ARG A 507 28.83 28.41 -16.05
N VAL A 508 27.78 28.18 -15.27
CA VAL A 508 26.49 28.87 -15.38
C VAL A 508 26.43 30.08 -14.43
N ALA A 509 26.70 29.86 -13.15
CA ALA A 509 26.59 30.88 -12.11
C ALA A 509 27.41 30.50 -10.87
N ASP A 510 27.66 31.47 -9.99
CA ASP A 510 28.27 31.22 -8.69
C ASP A 510 27.23 30.76 -7.68
N PHE A 511 27.64 29.97 -6.68
CA PHE A 511 26.72 29.45 -5.69
C PHE A 511 26.43 30.49 -4.60
N ILE A 512 25.17 30.88 -4.50
CA ILE A 512 24.63 31.75 -3.44
C ILE A 512 23.28 31.13 -3.02
N ALA A 513 23.09 30.78 -1.74
CA ALA A 513 21.89 30.04 -1.32
C ALA A 513 20.60 30.84 -1.61
N ALA A 514 20.62 32.16 -1.43
CA ALA A 514 19.47 33.03 -1.69
C ALA A 514 18.98 33.03 -3.15
N ASP A 515 19.85 32.73 -4.12
CA ASP A 515 19.50 32.70 -5.55
C ASP A 515 19.05 31.31 -6.03
N VAL A 516 19.21 30.27 -5.22
CA VAL A 516 18.79 28.89 -5.53
C VAL A 516 17.30 28.80 -5.95
N PRO A 517 16.33 29.45 -5.27
CA PRO A 517 14.93 29.39 -5.69
C PRO A 517 14.68 30.06 -7.06
N LYS A 518 15.47 31.07 -7.44
CA LYS A 518 15.38 31.70 -8.77
C LYS A 518 15.95 30.77 -9.83
N LEU A 519 17.10 30.14 -9.55
CA LEU A 519 17.75 29.21 -10.45
C LEU A 519 16.89 27.96 -10.68
N ALA A 520 16.25 27.44 -9.65
CA ALA A 520 15.34 26.29 -9.71
C ALA A 520 14.11 26.49 -10.61
N LYS A 521 13.74 27.75 -10.93
CA LYS A 521 12.68 28.03 -11.91
C LYS A 521 13.13 27.71 -13.34
N SER A 522 14.41 27.89 -13.64
CA SER A 522 14.98 27.71 -14.99
C SER A 522 15.73 26.39 -15.18
N TYR A 523 16.31 25.84 -14.10
CA TYR A 523 17.16 24.65 -14.14
C TYR A 523 16.75 23.61 -13.09
N ASP A 524 17.05 22.34 -13.36
CA ASP A 524 16.95 21.26 -12.37
C ASP A 524 18.31 21.10 -11.66
N LEU A 525 18.31 21.16 -10.33
CA LEU A 525 19.53 21.24 -9.53
C LEU A 525 19.97 19.86 -9.04
N ALA A 526 21.26 19.55 -9.21
CA ALA A 526 21.88 18.30 -8.80
C ALA A 526 23.14 18.56 -7.94
N THR A 527 23.38 17.72 -6.94
CA THR A 527 24.55 17.83 -6.06
C THR A 527 25.09 16.46 -5.66
N THR A 528 26.33 16.45 -5.15
CA THR A 528 26.96 15.26 -4.55
C THR A 528 27.08 15.43 -3.04
N GLY A 529 27.15 14.34 -2.28
CA GLY A 529 27.27 14.42 -0.81
C GLY A 529 28.46 15.27 -0.32
N LYS A 530 29.61 15.22 -1.00
CA LYS A 530 30.79 16.05 -0.66
C LYS A 530 30.56 17.54 -0.94
N ASN A 531 29.95 17.85 -2.08
CA ASN A 531 29.68 19.22 -2.48
C ASN A 531 28.55 19.82 -1.64
N LEU A 532 27.57 19.01 -1.25
CA LEU A 532 26.52 19.41 -0.31
C LEU A 532 27.09 19.75 1.07
N GLN A 533 27.99 18.93 1.61
CA GLN A 533 28.67 19.25 2.88
C GLN A 533 29.45 20.57 2.77
N SER A 534 30.21 20.73 1.68
CA SER A 534 30.94 21.98 1.44
C SER A 534 30.01 23.19 1.29
N ALA A 535 28.80 23.00 0.77
CA ALA A 535 27.80 24.05 0.66
C ALA A 535 27.22 24.44 2.03
N PHE A 536 27.00 23.48 2.94
CA PHE A 536 26.62 23.77 4.31
C PHE A 536 27.69 24.55 5.07
N ASP A 537 28.97 24.20 4.87
CA ASP A 537 30.09 24.90 5.49
C ASP A 537 30.27 26.32 4.93
N PHE A 538 29.85 26.56 3.68
CA PHE A 538 29.95 27.85 3.01
C PHE A 538 28.80 28.80 3.36
N ASP A 539 27.57 28.29 3.41
CA ASP A 539 26.36 29.08 3.69
C ASP A 539 25.32 28.22 4.43
N GLU A 540 25.02 28.57 5.68
CA GLU A 540 23.97 27.89 6.47
C GLU A 540 22.58 28.00 5.83
N GLY A 541 22.33 29.04 5.03
CA GLY A 541 21.10 29.25 4.27
C GLY A 541 20.83 28.13 3.26
N THR A 542 21.84 27.33 2.91
CA THR A 542 21.70 26.13 2.05
C THR A 542 20.64 25.16 2.58
N LYS A 543 20.49 25.03 3.91
CA LYS A 543 19.49 24.15 4.51
C LYS A 543 18.06 24.52 4.11
N GLN A 544 17.79 25.82 3.95
CA GLN A 544 16.46 26.33 3.66
C GLN A 544 16.03 26.13 2.20
N VAL A 545 17.00 25.93 1.29
CA VAL A 545 16.76 25.85 -0.15
C VAL A 545 16.88 24.43 -0.71
N LEU A 546 17.11 23.44 0.16
CA LEU A 546 17.27 22.04 -0.21
C LEU A 546 16.05 21.42 -0.91
N ALA A 547 14.84 21.90 -0.60
CA ALA A 547 13.60 21.44 -1.24
C ALA A 547 13.56 21.67 -2.77
N HIS A 548 14.45 22.52 -3.30
CA HIS A 548 14.58 22.81 -4.73
C HIS A 548 15.52 21.86 -5.48
N PHE A 549 16.33 21.07 -4.77
CA PHE A 549 17.24 20.10 -5.39
C PHE A 549 16.47 18.84 -5.80
N LYS A 550 16.82 18.29 -6.97
CA LYS A 550 16.16 17.11 -7.56
C LYS A 550 17.00 15.85 -7.47
N ILE A 551 18.32 15.98 -7.49
CA ILE A 551 19.24 14.83 -7.48
C ILE A 551 20.30 15.03 -6.39
N PHE A 552 20.38 14.06 -5.49
CA PHE A 552 21.43 13.92 -4.50
C PHE A 552 22.18 12.62 -4.77
N ALA A 553 23.41 12.71 -5.26
CA ALA A 553 24.21 11.54 -5.62
C ALA A 553 25.43 11.36 -4.70
N ARG A 554 26.05 10.18 -4.73
CA ARG A 554 27.19 9.83 -3.86
C ARG A 554 26.92 10.10 -2.37
N MET A 555 25.69 9.90 -1.92
CA MET A 555 25.28 10.14 -0.54
C MET A 555 25.71 8.98 0.36
N THR A 556 26.28 9.29 1.53
CA THR A 556 26.45 8.32 2.62
C THR A 556 25.10 8.09 3.32
N PRO A 557 24.90 6.97 4.05
CA PRO A 557 23.67 6.73 4.83
C PRO A 557 23.31 7.92 5.73
N ASP A 558 24.27 8.42 6.52
CA ASP A 558 24.09 9.58 7.39
C ASP A 558 23.70 10.84 6.61
N ALA A 559 24.28 11.05 5.42
CA ALA A 559 23.93 12.20 4.59
C ALA A 559 22.50 12.12 4.02
N LYS A 560 21.94 10.91 3.84
CA LYS A 560 20.53 10.76 3.45
C LYS A 560 19.59 11.20 4.57
N GLU A 561 19.94 10.90 5.82
CA GLU A 561 19.22 11.34 7.01
C GLU A 561 19.27 12.87 7.16
N THR A 562 20.46 13.48 7.02
CA THR A 562 20.62 14.94 7.07
C THR A 562 19.76 15.68 6.02
N VAL A 563 19.57 15.11 4.82
CA VAL A 563 18.68 15.70 3.81
C VAL A 563 17.24 15.79 4.33
N ILE A 564 16.76 14.75 5.01
CA ILE A 564 15.42 14.72 5.58
C ILE A 564 15.30 15.70 6.74
N GLU A 565 16.28 15.73 7.65
CA GLU A 565 16.31 16.69 8.77
C GLU A 565 16.26 18.15 8.27
N CYS A 566 16.95 18.44 7.16
CA CYS A 566 16.89 19.76 6.56
C CYS A 566 15.51 20.09 5.98
N LEU A 567 14.83 19.12 5.35
CA LEU A 567 13.44 19.29 4.91
C LEU A 567 12.48 19.52 6.09
N HIS A 568 12.70 18.82 7.20
CA HIS A 568 11.95 19.05 8.43
C HIS A 568 12.20 20.43 9.03
N SER A 569 13.44 20.94 8.95
CA SER A 569 13.78 22.28 9.45
C SER A 569 13.02 23.41 8.74
N VAL A 570 12.60 23.19 7.48
CA VAL A 570 11.75 24.12 6.72
C VAL A 570 10.25 23.81 6.83
N GLY A 571 9.87 22.85 7.67
CA GLY A 571 8.48 22.43 7.90
C GLY A 571 7.88 21.60 6.77
N ALA A 572 8.69 21.06 5.84
CA ALA A 572 8.21 20.21 4.77
C ALA A 572 8.09 18.76 5.24
N LEU A 573 6.94 18.14 5.00
CA LEU A 573 6.71 16.73 5.31
C LEU A 573 7.17 15.85 4.15
N CYS A 574 7.97 14.82 4.44
CA CYS A 574 8.59 14.01 3.40
C CYS A 574 8.30 12.51 3.53
N LEU A 575 8.15 11.87 2.37
CA LEU A 575 8.14 10.43 2.21
C LEU A 575 9.50 9.98 1.70
N MET A 576 10.07 8.91 2.27
CA MET A 576 11.27 8.25 1.76
C MET A 576 10.92 6.84 1.33
N CYS A 577 11.33 6.44 0.12
CA CYS A 577 11.19 5.08 -0.38
C CYS A 577 12.56 4.49 -0.72
N GLY A 578 12.85 3.31 -0.18
CA GLY A 578 14.12 2.61 -0.32
C GLY A 578 13.97 1.11 -0.08
N ASP A 579 15.02 0.35 -0.38
CA ASP A 579 15.07 -1.11 -0.19
C ASP A 579 16.32 -1.56 0.56
N GLY A 580 17.36 -0.73 0.61
CA GLY A 580 18.67 -1.09 1.17
C GLY A 580 18.88 -0.71 2.63
N ALA A 581 19.85 -1.38 3.28
CA ALA A 581 20.27 -1.07 4.66
C ALA A 581 20.86 0.36 4.80
N ASN A 582 21.34 0.94 3.71
CA ASN A 582 21.82 2.33 3.63
C ASN A 582 20.69 3.37 3.74
N ASP A 583 19.43 2.95 3.57
CA ASP A 583 18.26 3.83 3.66
C ASP A 583 17.60 3.81 5.04
N VAL A 584 18.03 2.93 5.95
CA VAL A 584 17.40 2.69 7.26
C VAL A 584 17.22 3.98 8.08
N GLY A 585 18.28 4.78 8.23
CA GLY A 585 18.21 6.05 8.97
C GLY A 585 17.22 7.02 8.34
N ALA A 586 17.31 7.18 7.01
CA ALA A 586 16.42 8.05 6.25
C ALA A 586 14.94 7.57 6.27
N LEU A 587 14.69 6.27 6.14
CA LEU A 587 13.36 5.66 6.19
C LEU A 587 12.69 5.87 7.56
N LYS A 588 13.49 5.83 8.64
CA LYS A 588 12.98 6.03 10.00
C LYS A 588 12.72 7.50 10.30
N GLN A 589 13.62 8.39 9.86
CA GLN A 589 13.52 9.83 10.07
C GLN A 589 12.40 10.45 9.22
N ALA A 590 12.11 9.94 8.03
CA ALA A 590 11.01 10.44 7.20
C ALA A 590 9.65 10.38 7.93
N ASP A 591 8.73 11.29 7.63
CA ASP A 591 7.35 11.26 8.15
C ASP A 591 6.59 10.02 7.69
N VAL A 592 6.92 9.54 6.49
CA VAL A 592 6.41 8.28 5.94
C VAL A 592 7.57 7.55 5.26
N GLY A 593 8.11 6.51 5.92
CA GLY A 593 9.09 5.61 5.30
C GLY A 593 8.40 4.41 4.63
N VAL A 594 8.82 4.08 3.41
CA VAL A 594 8.30 2.95 2.62
C VAL A 594 9.45 2.04 2.21
N ALA A 595 9.46 0.82 2.74
CA ALA A 595 10.39 -0.23 2.33
C ALA A 595 9.79 -1.09 1.21
N LEU A 596 10.56 -1.36 0.15
CA LEU A 596 10.22 -2.33 -0.88
C LEU A 596 10.92 -3.66 -0.60
N LEU A 597 10.16 -4.76 -0.55
CA LEU A 597 10.75 -6.09 -0.38
C LEU A 597 11.27 -6.64 -1.71
N THR A 598 12.51 -7.10 -1.70
CA THR A 598 13.14 -7.80 -2.84
C THR A 598 12.81 -9.30 -2.77
N GLY A 599 12.42 -9.92 -3.90
CA GLY A 599 12.15 -11.37 -3.96
C GLY A 599 10.92 -11.81 -4.79
N PHE A 600 10.00 -10.90 -5.09
CA PHE A 600 8.93 -11.15 -6.06
C PHE A 600 9.48 -10.91 -7.46
N GLY A 601 10.12 -11.92 -8.05
CA GLY A 601 10.90 -11.79 -9.30
C GLY A 601 10.30 -10.84 -10.33
N ASP A 602 11.16 -10.03 -10.94
CA ASP A 602 10.88 -8.86 -11.80
C ASP A 602 9.82 -9.10 -12.91
N VAL A 603 8.54 -9.09 -12.52
CA VAL A 603 7.39 -9.15 -13.44
C VAL A 603 7.15 -7.79 -14.13
N ASN A 604 7.61 -6.71 -13.50
CA ASN A 604 7.38 -5.32 -13.95
C ASN A 604 8.53 -4.75 -14.78
N VAL A 605 9.46 -5.57 -15.27
CA VAL A 605 10.59 -5.12 -16.09
C VAL A 605 10.37 -5.54 -17.54
N ASP A 606 10.80 -4.71 -18.49
CA ASP A 606 10.80 -5.12 -19.89
C ASP A 606 11.80 -6.23 -20.10
N LYS A 607 11.30 -7.47 -20.06
CA LYS A 607 12.00 -8.61 -20.61
C LYS A 607 12.00 -8.37 -22.11
N GLY A 608 12.99 -7.61 -22.59
CA GLY A 608 13.46 -7.73 -23.97
C GLY A 608 13.59 -9.22 -24.32
N GLU A 609 13.62 -9.55 -25.61
CA GLU A 609 13.39 -10.87 -26.27
C GLU A 609 13.82 -12.18 -25.54
N ASP A 610 14.58 -12.10 -24.46
CA ASP A 610 15.29 -13.11 -23.70
C ASP A 610 14.60 -13.79 -22.48
N GLY A 611 13.30 -13.59 -22.22
CA GLY A 611 12.72 -13.96 -20.91
C GLY A 611 11.35 -14.68 -20.84
N LYS A 612 11.13 -15.79 -21.57
CA LYS A 612 9.91 -16.64 -21.39
C LYS A 612 10.15 -17.89 -20.53
N LYS A 613 9.37 -17.93 -19.42
CA LYS A 613 9.29 -18.88 -18.28
C LYS A 613 9.81 -20.31 -18.47
N LYS A 614 10.56 -20.79 -17.47
CA LYS A 614 10.97 -22.18 -17.23
C LYS A 614 9.93 -22.83 -16.30
N LYS A 615 9.27 -23.92 -16.71
CA LYS A 615 8.50 -24.81 -15.81
C LYS A 615 9.31 -26.10 -15.68
N THR A 616 9.65 -26.47 -14.46
CA THR A 616 10.29 -27.76 -14.14
C THR A 616 9.22 -28.82 -13.90
N SER A 617 9.49 -30.00 -14.44
CA SER A 617 8.68 -31.22 -14.45
C SER A 617 9.22 -32.23 -13.43
N GLY A 618 8.32 -32.97 -12.80
CA GLY A 618 8.64 -34.23 -12.13
C GLY A 618 7.37 -34.90 -11.62
N ASP A 619 7.03 -36.06 -12.18
CA ASP A 619 5.92 -36.91 -11.73
C ASP A 619 6.36 -38.38 -11.86
N GLN A 620 6.10 -39.20 -10.84
CA GLN A 620 6.32 -40.65 -10.83
C GLN A 620 5.01 -41.43 -10.54
N LYS A 621 4.90 -42.58 -11.21
CA LYS A 621 3.80 -43.58 -11.35
C LYS A 621 3.42 -44.28 -10.03
N GLY A 622 2.27 -44.97 -9.83
CA GLY A 622 1.13 -45.33 -10.67
C GLY A 622 0.11 -46.30 -10.00
N GLY A 623 -1.00 -46.61 -10.70
CA GLY A 623 -1.98 -47.71 -10.51
C GLY A 623 -3.21 -47.42 -9.61
N ASN A 624 -4.50 -47.66 -9.91
CA ASN A 624 -5.25 -48.30 -11.00
C ASN A 624 -6.70 -47.73 -10.98
N GLN A 625 -7.30 -47.47 -12.16
CA GLN A 625 -8.73 -47.20 -12.44
C GLN A 625 -9.49 -46.04 -11.75
N ASP A 626 -9.31 -44.84 -12.28
CA ASP A 626 -10.36 -43.85 -12.67
C ASP A 626 -9.68 -42.85 -13.63
N LEU A 627 -10.33 -42.45 -14.74
CA LEU A 627 -9.65 -41.63 -15.77
C LEU A 627 -9.22 -40.24 -15.22
N PRO A 628 -7.93 -39.86 -15.30
CA PRO A 628 -7.42 -38.63 -14.68
C PRO A 628 -7.73 -37.35 -15.48
N PRO A 629 -7.58 -36.15 -14.87
CA PRO A 629 -8.00 -34.85 -15.42
C PRO A 629 -7.23 -34.35 -16.66
N ASN A 630 -6.41 -35.20 -17.28
CA ASN A 630 -5.55 -34.87 -18.41
C ASN A 630 -5.77 -35.74 -19.65
N ALA A 631 -6.91 -36.42 -19.79
CA ALA A 631 -7.26 -37.12 -21.01
C ALA A 631 -7.42 -36.16 -22.21
N ILE A 632 -6.36 -36.04 -23.01
CA ILE A 632 -6.43 -35.58 -24.41
C ILE A 632 -7.29 -36.63 -25.14
N LEU A 633 -8.24 -36.20 -26.00
CA LEU A 633 -8.97 -37.16 -26.86
C LEU A 633 -7.97 -38.10 -27.54
N SER A 634 -8.22 -39.40 -27.58
CA SER A 634 -7.36 -40.33 -28.31
C SER A 634 -7.20 -39.88 -29.77
N GLU A 635 -6.02 -40.09 -30.35
CA GLU A 635 -5.70 -39.75 -31.76
C GLU A 635 -6.79 -40.26 -32.72
N ASP A 636 -7.31 -41.47 -32.49
CA ASP A 636 -8.40 -42.05 -33.28
C ASP A 636 -9.70 -41.23 -33.23
N ARG A 637 -10.06 -40.65 -32.08
CA ARG A 637 -11.25 -39.78 -31.95
C ARG A 637 -11.00 -38.38 -32.53
N LEU A 638 -9.76 -37.91 -32.51
CA LEU A 638 -9.32 -36.68 -33.17
C LEU A 638 -9.40 -36.83 -34.69
N GLN A 639 -8.93 -37.95 -35.24
CA GLN A 639 -9.07 -38.27 -36.67
C GLN A 639 -10.54 -38.41 -37.07
N ALA A 640 -11.36 -39.05 -36.24
CA ALA A 640 -12.81 -39.10 -36.47
C ALA A 640 -13.45 -37.69 -36.46
N LEU A 641 -13.02 -36.78 -35.57
CA LEU A 641 -13.50 -35.38 -35.56
C LEU A 641 -13.03 -34.59 -36.79
N ARG A 642 -11.83 -34.86 -37.31
CA ARG A 642 -11.34 -34.27 -38.56
C ARG A 642 -12.12 -34.73 -39.79
N MET A 643 -12.74 -35.91 -39.75
CA MET A 643 -13.60 -36.44 -40.81
C MET A 643 -15.02 -35.83 -40.80
N VAL A 644 -15.44 -35.21 -39.68
CA VAL A 644 -16.82 -34.71 -39.50
C VAL A 644 -16.97 -33.26 -40.00
N PRO A 645 -18.08 -32.87 -40.66
CA PRO A 645 -18.30 -31.49 -41.10
C PRO A 645 -18.30 -30.46 -39.95
N VAL A 646 -17.82 -29.24 -40.22
CA VAL A 646 -17.69 -28.15 -39.21
C VAL A 646 -19.02 -27.84 -38.51
N GLY A 647 -20.16 -27.97 -39.21
CA GLY A 647 -21.49 -27.76 -38.63
C GLY A 647 -21.79 -28.69 -37.45
N ILE A 648 -21.34 -29.94 -37.50
CA ILE A 648 -21.54 -30.91 -36.41
C ILE A 648 -20.58 -30.64 -35.26
N ILE A 649 -19.35 -30.19 -35.54
CA ILE A 649 -18.39 -29.75 -34.51
C ILE A 649 -18.96 -28.55 -33.75
N LYS A 650 -19.54 -27.57 -34.46
CA LYS A 650 -20.26 -26.44 -33.87
C LYS A 650 -21.45 -26.92 -33.03
N ALA A 651 -22.28 -27.83 -33.52
CA ALA A 651 -23.38 -28.40 -32.73
C ALA A 651 -22.90 -29.09 -31.44
N LYS A 652 -21.78 -29.84 -31.50
CA LYS A 652 -21.17 -30.45 -30.31
C LYS A 652 -20.59 -29.43 -29.34
N ILE A 653 -20.04 -28.31 -29.82
CA ILE A 653 -19.62 -27.18 -28.97
C ILE A 653 -20.85 -26.53 -28.31
N GLN A 654 -21.97 -26.42 -29.03
CA GLN A 654 -23.23 -25.92 -28.49
C GLN A 654 -23.80 -26.83 -27.40
N GLN A 655 -23.64 -28.16 -27.51
CA GLN A 655 -23.97 -29.11 -26.45
C GLN A 655 -23.11 -28.95 -25.18
N LEU A 656 -21.91 -28.36 -25.30
CA LEU A 656 -21.09 -27.95 -24.15
C LEU A 656 -21.54 -26.60 -23.56
N LYS A 657 -22.71 -26.08 -23.97
CA LYS A 657 -23.25 -24.76 -23.60
C LYS A 657 -22.38 -23.59 -24.05
N VAL A 658 -21.66 -23.76 -25.16
CA VAL A 658 -20.83 -22.71 -25.77
C VAL A 658 -21.42 -22.37 -27.13
N ASP A 659 -21.93 -21.15 -27.31
CA ASP A 659 -22.53 -20.76 -28.59
C ASP A 659 -21.47 -20.66 -29.71
N PRO A 660 -21.56 -21.50 -30.77
CA PRO A 660 -20.52 -21.53 -31.81
C PRO A 660 -20.52 -20.27 -32.68
N ASN A 661 -21.67 -19.62 -32.82
CA ASN A 661 -21.81 -18.39 -33.61
C ASN A 661 -20.94 -17.25 -33.06
N LYS A 662 -20.62 -17.28 -31.75
CA LYS A 662 -19.74 -16.31 -31.09
C LYS A 662 -18.30 -16.34 -31.60
N TYR A 663 -17.84 -17.49 -32.11
CA TYR A 663 -16.47 -17.68 -32.62
C TYR A 663 -16.40 -17.73 -34.15
N SER A 664 -17.54 -17.59 -34.83
CA SER A 664 -17.67 -17.80 -36.28
C SER A 664 -16.88 -16.81 -37.14
N GLY A 665 -16.63 -15.60 -36.63
CA GLY A 665 -15.78 -14.59 -37.28
C GLY A 665 -14.29 -14.62 -36.87
N ILE A 666 -13.90 -15.49 -35.94
CA ILE A 666 -12.53 -15.58 -35.40
C ILE A 666 -11.86 -16.90 -35.82
N LEU A 667 -12.62 -18.00 -35.86
CA LEU A 667 -12.12 -19.33 -36.20
C LEU A 667 -12.46 -19.64 -37.67
N THR A 668 -11.51 -19.42 -38.56
CA THR A 668 -11.67 -19.62 -40.01
C THR A 668 -11.37 -21.07 -40.43
N GLU A 669 -10.47 -21.75 -39.73
CA GLU A 669 -10.04 -23.11 -40.08
C GLU A 669 -10.75 -24.19 -39.25
N LYS A 670 -10.99 -25.35 -39.87
CA LYS A 670 -11.65 -26.50 -39.23
C LYS A 670 -10.90 -27.00 -38.00
N GLU A 671 -9.57 -26.95 -38.01
CA GLU A 671 -8.74 -27.42 -36.90
C GLU A 671 -8.89 -26.56 -35.64
N ASP A 672 -9.20 -25.26 -35.82
CA ASP A 672 -9.41 -24.35 -34.70
C ASP A 672 -10.74 -24.61 -33.99
N TRP A 673 -11.77 -25.02 -34.73
CA TRP A 673 -13.02 -25.51 -34.14
C TRP A 673 -12.82 -26.80 -33.34
N ILE A 674 -11.95 -27.70 -33.81
CA ILE A 674 -11.62 -28.94 -33.09
C ILE A 674 -10.85 -28.62 -31.80
N LYS A 675 -9.88 -27.70 -31.85
CA LYS A 675 -9.16 -27.20 -30.66
C LYS A 675 -10.12 -26.55 -29.66
N LEU A 676 -11.04 -25.70 -30.11
CA LEU A 676 -12.05 -25.10 -29.24
C LEU A 676 -12.90 -26.17 -28.56
N PHE A 677 -13.35 -27.17 -29.31
CA PHE A 677 -14.11 -28.29 -28.75
C PHE A 677 -13.29 -29.08 -27.72
N GLN A 678 -12.01 -29.35 -27.98
CA GLN A 678 -11.13 -30.05 -27.03
C GLN A 678 -10.92 -29.26 -25.73
N VAL A 679 -10.64 -27.96 -25.83
CA VAL A 679 -10.44 -27.10 -24.66
C VAL A 679 -11.70 -27.03 -23.82
N LYS A 680 -12.87 -26.84 -24.45
CA LYS A 680 -14.15 -26.77 -23.74
C LYS A 680 -14.60 -28.10 -23.17
N LEU A 681 -14.29 -29.21 -23.83
CA LEU A 681 -14.55 -30.53 -23.27
C LEU A 681 -13.69 -30.75 -22.01
N LYS A 682 -12.40 -30.37 -22.05
CA LYS A 682 -11.46 -30.49 -20.93
C LYS A 682 -11.83 -29.61 -19.74
N GLU A 683 -12.23 -28.36 -19.98
CA GLU A 683 -12.73 -27.47 -18.93
C GLU A 683 -13.96 -28.06 -18.22
N LYS A 684 -14.90 -28.63 -18.99
CA LYS A 684 -16.10 -29.25 -18.44
C LYS A 684 -15.80 -30.49 -17.61
N THR A 685 -14.91 -31.39 -18.06
CA THR A 685 -14.52 -32.56 -17.26
C THR A 685 -13.78 -32.19 -15.97
N ILE A 686 -12.93 -31.15 -15.99
CA ILE A 686 -12.27 -30.65 -14.77
C ILE A 686 -13.29 -30.07 -13.79
N ALA A 687 -14.26 -29.29 -14.29
CA ALA A 687 -15.31 -28.72 -13.45
C ALA A 687 -16.21 -29.81 -12.83
N ASP A 688 -16.58 -30.83 -13.61
CA ASP A 688 -17.40 -31.96 -13.15
C ASP A 688 -16.65 -32.82 -12.12
N HIS A 689 -15.33 -33.02 -12.29
CA HIS A 689 -14.49 -33.73 -11.31
C HIS A 689 -14.38 -32.97 -9.98
N LYS A 690 -14.07 -31.66 -10.03
CA LYS A 690 -14.02 -30.81 -8.82
C LYS A 690 -15.37 -30.76 -8.10
N LYS A 691 -16.48 -30.73 -8.86
CA LYS A 691 -17.82 -30.74 -8.29
C LYS A 691 -18.15 -32.09 -7.65
N LYS A 692 -17.74 -33.21 -8.26
CA LYS A 692 -17.87 -34.55 -7.67
C LYS A 692 -17.03 -34.69 -6.40
N GLU A 693 -15.76 -34.29 -6.38
CA GLU A 693 -14.90 -34.34 -5.19
C GLU A 693 -15.48 -33.50 -4.03
N MET A 694 -15.95 -32.30 -4.32
CA MET A 694 -16.53 -31.41 -3.32
C MET A 694 -17.87 -31.93 -2.79
N GLN A 695 -18.66 -32.61 -3.63
CA GLN A 695 -19.89 -33.29 -3.24
C GLN A 695 -19.63 -34.59 -2.48
N LEU A 696 -18.59 -35.36 -2.82
CA LEU A 696 -18.18 -36.57 -2.12
C LEU A 696 -17.65 -36.25 -0.72
N LYS A 697 -16.82 -35.19 -0.57
CA LYS A 697 -16.40 -34.69 0.75
C LYS A 697 -17.60 -34.21 1.60
N LYS A 698 -18.51 -33.41 1.02
CA LYS A 698 -19.72 -32.96 1.73
C LYS A 698 -20.72 -34.07 2.06
N LYS A 699 -20.85 -35.11 1.22
CA LYS A 699 -21.72 -36.26 1.49
C LYS A 699 -21.12 -37.21 2.51
N SER A 700 -19.82 -37.44 2.48
CA SER A 700 -19.10 -38.26 3.47
C SER A 700 -19.28 -37.70 4.88
N ASP A 701 -19.06 -36.39 5.06
CA ASP A 701 -19.13 -35.76 6.39
C ASP A 701 -20.57 -35.54 6.91
N LYS A 702 -21.55 -35.35 6.01
CA LYS A 702 -22.98 -35.24 6.42
C LYS A 702 -23.64 -36.60 6.64
N SER A 703 -23.28 -37.63 5.88
CA SER A 703 -23.91 -38.95 5.96
C SER A 703 -23.54 -39.69 7.24
N THR A 704 -22.29 -39.59 7.70
CA THR A 704 -21.83 -40.18 8.96
C THR A 704 -22.43 -39.46 10.16
N HIS A 705 -22.47 -38.12 10.12
CA HIS A 705 -23.01 -37.32 11.22
C HIS A 705 -24.54 -37.42 11.34
N PHE A 706 -25.29 -37.53 10.22
CA PHE A 706 -26.74 -37.67 10.25
C PHE A 706 -27.17 -39.06 10.74
N ALA A 707 -26.50 -40.12 10.27
CA ALA A 707 -26.80 -41.50 10.69
C ALA A 707 -26.63 -41.70 12.21
N ASP A 708 -25.59 -41.11 12.79
CA ASP A 708 -25.29 -41.22 14.22
C ASP A 708 -26.31 -40.45 15.10
N LYS A 709 -26.83 -39.31 14.61
CA LYS A 709 -27.90 -38.56 15.28
C LYS A 709 -29.25 -39.30 15.25
N THR A 710 -29.62 -39.86 14.11
CA THR A 710 -30.86 -40.66 14.00
C THR A 710 -30.80 -41.89 14.89
N LYS A 711 -29.65 -42.56 14.99
CA LYS A 711 -29.48 -43.74 15.84
C LYS A 711 -29.66 -43.41 17.33
N LYS A 712 -29.04 -42.32 17.82
CA LYS A 712 -29.18 -41.88 19.22
C LYS A 712 -30.61 -41.47 19.58
N LEU A 713 -31.30 -40.77 18.68
CA LEU A 713 -32.69 -40.39 18.90
C LEU A 713 -33.61 -41.62 18.98
N GLN A 714 -33.33 -42.64 18.16
CA GLN A 714 -34.11 -43.87 18.09
C GLN A 714 -33.85 -44.79 19.30
N GLU A 715 -32.59 -44.92 19.73
CA GLU A 715 -32.21 -45.61 20.98
C GLU A 715 -32.88 -44.95 22.19
N ARG A 716 -32.87 -43.62 22.28
CA ARG A 716 -33.51 -42.90 23.38
C ARG A 716 -35.04 -43.00 23.39
N THR A 717 -35.65 -43.05 22.20
CA THR A 717 -37.09 -43.28 22.07
C THR A 717 -37.47 -44.66 22.59
N LEU A 718 -36.69 -45.70 22.24
CA LEU A 718 -36.89 -47.07 22.71
C LEU A 718 -36.68 -47.22 24.22
N GLU A 719 -35.70 -46.51 24.81
CA GLU A 719 -35.52 -46.48 26.27
C GLU A 719 -36.73 -45.88 26.99
N LEU A 720 -37.26 -44.77 26.49
CA LEU A 720 -38.41 -44.09 27.09
C LEU A 720 -39.72 -44.89 26.91
N GLU A 721 -39.84 -45.62 25.80
CA GLU A 721 -40.93 -46.59 25.58
C GLU A 721 -40.83 -47.77 26.54
N ALA A 722 -39.63 -48.31 26.77
CA ALA A 722 -39.40 -49.39 27.74
C ALA A 722 -39.67 -48.95 29.20
N GLN A 723 -39.55 -47.66 29.48
CA GLN A 723 -39.90 -47.04 30.77
C GLN A 723 -41.39 -46.68 30.89
N GLY A 724 -42.21 -46.96 29.87
CA GLY A 724 -43.66 -46.74 29.90
C GLY A 724 -44.10 -45.28 29.78
N VAL A 725 -43.23 -44.39 29.29
CA VAL A 725 -43.51 -42.95 29.20
C VAL A 725 -44.43 -42.65 28.00
N GLN A 726 -45.60 -42.05 28.25
CA GLN A 726 -46.48 -41.59 27.16
C GLN A 726 -45.83 -40.46 26.35
N TRP A 727 -46.01 -40.49 25.02
CA TRP A 727 -45.36 -39.56 24.07
C TRP A 727 -43.82 -39.62 24.07
N ALA A 728 -43.26 -40.81 24.32
CA ALA A 728 -41.82 -41.08 24.38
C ALA A 728 -41.01 -40.46 23.23
N GLN A 729 -41.52 -40.55 21.99
CA GLN A 729 -40.87 -39.99 20.81
C GLN A 729 -40.80 -38.45 20.83
N TRP A 730 -41.84 -37.78 21.32
CA TRP A 730 -41.87 -36.33 21.46
C TRP A 730 -40.93 -35.87 22.59
N LYS A 731 -40.90 -36.61 23.70
CA LYS A 731 -40.03 -36.32 24.85
C LYS A 731 -38.55 -36.55 24.51
N ALA A 732 -38.22 -37.64 23.81
CA ALA A 732 -36.88 -37.90 23.28
C ALA A 732 -36.40 -36.77 22.36
N MET A 733 -37.28 -36.25 21.51
CA MET A 733 -37.00 -35.14 20.61
C MET A 733 -36.78 -33.82 21.37
N GLN A 734 -37.58 -33.53 22.39
CA GLN A 734 -37.39 -32.35 23.25
C GLN A 734 -36.06 -32.42 24.03
N GLU A 735 -35.73 -33.56 24.63
CA GLU A 735 -34.46 -33.79 25.34
C GLU A 735 -33.27 -33.61 24.38
N PHE A 736 -33.34 -34.21 23.19
CA PHE A 736 -32.29 -34.11 22.17
C PHE A 736 -32.08 -32.68 21.68
N MET A 737 -33.16 -31.92 21.46
CA MET A 737 -33.10 -30.50 21.07
C MET A 737 -32.53 -29.61 22.17
N ALA A 738 -32.87 -29.89 23.43
CA ALA A 738 -32.30 -29.18 24.58
C ALA A 738 -30.79 -29.45 24.73
N GLU A 739 -30.35 -30.68 24.43
CA GLU A 739 -28.96 -31.09 24.47
C GLU A 739 -28.15 -30.51 23.29
N GLU A 740 -28.72 -30.46 22.08
CA GLU A 740 -28.14 -29.74 20.92
C GLU A 740 -28.02 -28.24 21.20
N LYS A 741 -29.03 -27.62 21.83
CA LYS A 741 -28.98 -26.20 22.20
C LYS A 741 -27.91 -25.93 23.27
N LYS A 742 -27.75 -26.81 24.26
CA LYS A 742 -26.69 -26.72 25.29
C LYS A 742 -25.29 -26.94 24.70
N THR A 743 -25.12 -27.91 23.79
CA THR A 743 -23.84 -28.17 23.13
C THR A 743 -23.47 -27.06 22.15
N ALA A 744 -24.44 -26.49 21.42
CA ALA A 744 -24.26 -25.30 20.60
C ALA A 744 -23.92 -24.07 21.44
N SER A 745 -24.60 -23.87 22.58
CA SER A 745 -24.29 -22.80 23.54
C SER A 745 -22.91 -22.98 24.16
N LYS A 746 -22.48 -24.20 24.47
CA LYS A 746 -21.10 -24.49 24.95
C LYS A 746 -20.06 -24.23 23.86
N LYS A 747 -20.28 -24.68 22.63
CA LYS A 747 -19.41 -24.36 21.49
C LYS A 747 -19.32 -22.86 21.22
N ASN A 748 -20.44 -22.15 21.31
CA ASN A 748 -20.46 -20.70 21.18
C ASN A 748 -19.81 -20.00 22.38
N ALA A 749 -19.91 -20.54 23.60
CA ALA A 749 -19.23 -20.02 24.78
C ALA A 749 -17.72 -20.32 24.79
N GLU A 750 -17.28 -21.47 24.24
CA GLU A 750 -15.87 -21.81 24.02
C GLU A 750 -15.28 -20.94 22.90
N MET A 751 -16.02 -20.72 21.81
CA MET A 751 -15.66 -19.73 20.80
C MET A 751 -15.67 -18.29 21.35
N ALA A 752 -16.54 -17.97 22.31
CA ALA A 752 -16.57 -16.68 22.99
C ALA A 752 -15.40 -16.51 23.97
N LYS A 753 -14.95 -17.57 24.64
CA LYS A 753 -13.72 -17.58 25.47
C LYS A 753 -12.45 -17.42 24.62
N MET A 754 -12.42 -17.96 23.41
CA MET A 754 -11.38 -17.67 22.41
C MET A 754 -11.45 -16.24 21.81
N ARG A 755 -12.53 -15.48 22.06
CA ARG A 755 -12.75 -14.10 21.63
C ARG A 755 -12.42 -13.06 22.71
N GLY A 756 -11.56 -13.40 23.68
CA GLY A 756 -10.84 -12.39 24.47
C GLY A 756 -9.90 -11.56 23.58
N VAL A 757 -9.19 -10.59 24.14
CA VAL A 757 -8.29 -9.65 23.43
C VAL A 757 -7.28 -10.35 22.49
N GLU A 758 -6.94 -11.61 22.75
CA GLU A 758 -6.11 -12.46 21.90
C GLU A 758 -6.81 -12.95 20.61
N GLY A 759 -8.14 -13.04 20.59
CA GLY A 759 -8.95 -13.52 19.46
C GLY A 759 -9.10 -12.52 18.31
N GLN A 760 -8.99 -11.20 18.57
CA GLN A 760 -8.87 -10.21 17.49
C GLN A 760 -7.50 -10.29 16.81
N ALA A 761 -6.44 -10.53 17.60
CA ALA A 761 -5.12 -10.80 17.05
C ALA A 761 -5.11 -12.13 16.28
N ALA A 762 -5.69 -13.21 16.81
CA ALA A 762 -5.77 -14.50 16.15
C ALA A 762 -6.69 -14.52 14.92
N SER A 763 -7.76 -13.72 14.89
CA SER A 763 -8.60 -13.51 13.69
C SER A 763 -7.87 -12.71 12.62
N LEU A 764 -7.05 -11.72 13.02
CA LEU A 764 -6.10 -11.10 12.10
C LEU A 764 -5.07 -12.12 11.62
N THR A 765 -4.48 -12.94 12.50
CA THR A 765 -3.50 -13.98 12.17
C THR A 765 -4.08 -15.06 11.26
N ALA A 766 -5.32 -15.49 11.47
CA ALA A 766 -6.02 -16.43 10.59
C ALA A 766 -6.35 -15.79 9.22
N GLN A 767 -6.66 -14.48 9.19
CA GLN A 767 -6.76 -13.74 7.93
C GLN A 767 -5.38 -13.50 7.27
N PHE A 768 -4.28 -13.50 8.03
CA PHE A 768 -2.91 -13.51 7.52
C PHE A 768 -2.54 -14.89 6.96
N GLU A 769 -2.96 -15.99 7.60
CA GLU A 769 -2.77 -17.38 7.14
C GLU A 769 -3.60 -17.69 5.89
N ASP A 770 -4.86 -17.23 5.79
CA ASP A 770 -5.69 -17.40 4.58
C ASP A 770 -5.16 -16.61 3.36
N LEU A 771 -4.23 -15.66 3.56
CA LEU A 771 -3.52 -14.92 2.50
C LEU A 771 -2.22 -15.59 2.05
N GLU A 772 -1.80 -16.69 2.68
CA GLU A 772 -0.71 -17.53 2.19
C GLU A 772 -1.21 -18.45 1.06
N MET A 773 -1.43 -17.85 -0.11
CA MET A 773 -1.55 -18.61 -1.35
C MET A 773 -0.17 -19.01 -1.87
N ASP A 774 -0.01 -20.33 -2.01
CA ASP A 774 1.08 -21.07 -2.66
C ASP A 774 2.46 -20.91 -2.01
N GLU A 775 3.26 -21.99 -1.99
CA GLU A 775 4.68 -22.00 -1.62
C GLU A 775 5.48 -21.01 -2.48
N ILE A 776 5.44 -19.73 -2.09
CA ILE A 776 6.31 -18.68 -2.59
C ILE A 776 7.53 -18.70 -1.67
N PRO A 777 8.77 -18.66 -2.21
CA PRO A 777 9.98 -18.66 -1.39
C PRO A 777 9.87 -17.60 -0.29
N MET A 778 10.09 -18.01 0.96
CA MET A 778 10.06 -17.17 2.14
C MET A 778 10.90 -15.90 1.89
N VAL A 779 10.23 -14.76 1.76
CA VAL A 779 10.88 -13.50 1.43
C VAL A 779 11.71 -13.07 2.63
N LYS A 780 13.02 -12.95 2.45
CA LYS A 780 13.90 -12.46 3.50
C LYS A 780 13.52 -11.02 3.81
N LEU A 781 13.03 -10.77 5.02
CA LEU A 781 12.85 -9.42 5.53
C LEU A 781 14.23 -8.77 5.62
N GLY A 782 14.42 -7.67 4.88
CA GLY A 782 15.67 -6.89 4.90
C GLY A 782 15.65 -5.82 6.00
N ASP A 783 16.82 -5.28 6.33
CA ASP A 783 16.98 -4.24 7.38
C ASP A 783 16.09 -3.01 7.14
N ALA A 784 15.85 -2.63 5.88
CA ALA A 784 14.97 -1.52 5.50
C ALA A 784 13.51 -1.73 5.98
N SER A 785 13.01 -2.97 5.92
CA SER A 785 11.63 -3.30 6.33
C SER A 785 11.40 -3.25 7.84
N ILE A 786 12.48 -3.38 8.62
CA ILE A 786 12.43 -3.25 10.08
C ILE A 786 12.32 -1.78 10.48
N ALA A 787 12.95 -0.89 9.71
CA ALA A 787 12.98 0.54 9.99
C ALA A 787 11.74 1.29 9.46
N ALA A 788 11.24 0.91 8.29
CA ALA A 788 10.16 1.62 7.63
C ALA A 788 8.78 1.32 8.27
N PRO A 789 7.96 2.34 8.55
CA PRO A 789 6.60 2.14 9.06
C PRO A 789 5.67 1.48 8.03
N PHE A 790 5.96 1.61 6.73
CA PHE A 790 5.25 0.94 5.66
C PHE A 790 6.19 -0.03 4.94
N THR A 791 5.73 -1.25 4.71
CA THR A 791 6.45 -2.25 3.92
C THR A 791 5.56 -2.74 2.78
N SER A 792 6.04 -2.60 1.54
CA SER A 792 5.34 -3.12 0.37
C SER A 792 5.90 -4.48 -0.03
N LYS A 793 5.01 -5.45 -0.20
CA LYS A 793 5.34 -6.79 -0.69
C LYS A 793 5.64 -6.79 -2.19
N MET A 794 5.06 -5.85 -2.94
CA MET A 794 5.29 -5.72 -4.38
C MET A 794 6.55 -4.88 -4.65
N PRO A 795 7.41 -5.28 -5.60
CA PRO A 795 8.62 -4.55 -5.98
C PRO A 795 8.25 -3.41 -6.94
N SER A 796 7.42 -2.49 -6.47
CA SER A 796 6.84 -1.39 -7.21
C SER A 796 6.67 -0.17 -6.31
N ILE A 797 7.10 0.99 -6.80
CA ILE A 797 6.89 2.27 -6.13
C ILE A 797 5.44 2.75 -6.18
N LYS A 798 4.52 2.02 -6.85
CA LYS A 798 3.08 2.33 -6.88
C LYS A 798 2.50 2.41 -5.46
N SER A 799 3.03 1.61 -4.54
CA SER A 799 2.68 1.63 -3.11
C SER A 799 2.74 3.04 -2.51
N CYS A 800 3.67 3.89 -2.94
CA CYS A 800 3.77 5.28 -2.48
C CYS A 800 2.52 6.10 -2.88
N VAL A 801 2.02 5.93 -4.10
CA VAL A 801 0.78 6.60 -4.55
C VAL A 801 -0.42 6.10 -3.77
N ASP A 802 -0.51 4.78 -3.54
CA ASP A 802 -1.64 4.17 -2.83
C ASP A 802 -1.65 4.60 -1.34
N ILE A 803 -0.47 4.71 -0.70
CA ILE A 803 -0.31 5.24 0.66
C ILE A 803 -0.76 6.71 0.73
N VAL A 804 -0.31 7.57 -0.18
CA VAL A 804 -0.70 9.00 -0.20
C VAL A 804 -2.21 9.15 -0.44
N ARG A 805 -2.79 8.37 -1.36
CA ARG A 805 -4.24 8.40 -1.64
C ARG A 805 -5.05 7.98 -0.43
N GLN A 806 -4.69 6.86 0.18
CA GLN A 806 -5.35 6.39 1.38
C GLN A 806 -5.19 7.42 2.50
N GLY A 807 -3.99 7.97 2.70
CA GLY A 807 -3.73 8.99 3.72
C GLY A 807 -4.56 10.25 3.54
N ARG A 808 -4.74 10.76 2.31
CA ARG A 808 -5.64 11.90 2.03
C ARG A 808 -7.09 11.56 2.35
N CYS A 809 -7.56 10.38 1.99
CA CYS A 809 -8.91 9.92 2.30
C CYS A 809 -9.13 9.80 3.81
N THR A 810 -8.21 9.16 4.53
CA THR A 810 -8.28 8.98 5.99
C THR A 810 -8.24 10.32 6.71
N LEU A 811 -7.36 11.24 6.31
CA LEU A 811 -7.27 12.58 6.90
C LEU A 811 -8.57 13.38 6.76
N VAL A 812 -9.15 13.40 5.55
CA VAL A 812 -10.44 14.05 5.31
C VAL A 812 -11.55 13.37 6.12
N THR A 813 -11.51 12.04 6.21
CA THR A 813 -12.49 11.26 7.00
C THR A 813 -12.40 11.56 8.48
N SER A 814 -11.20 11.70 9.05
CA SER A 814 -11.02 12.08 10.45
C SER A 814 -11.51 13.51 10.72
N LEU A 815 -11.18 14.47 9.85
CA LEU A 815 -11.59 15.86 10.01
C LEU A 815 -13.11 16.04 9.90
N GLN A 816 -13.77 15.41 8.93
CA GLN A 816 -15.24 15.48 8.83
C GLN A 816 -15.93 14.84 10.04
N MET A 817 -15.36 13.76 10.60
CA MET A 817 -15.91 13.14 11.81
C MET A 817 -15.79 14.09 13.00
N TYR A 818 -14.68 14.81 13.16
CA TYR A 818 -14.57 15.85 14.20
C TYR A 818 -15.57 16.99 14.01
N GLN A 819 -15.81 17.43 12.77
CA GLN A 819 -16.79 18.48 12.48
C GLN A 819 -18.21 18.04 12.84
N ILE A 820 -18.61 16.85 12.38
CA ILE A 820 -19.93 16.26 12.67
C ILE A 820 -20.12 16.13 14.18
N LEU A 821 -19.11 15.60 14.87
CA LEU A 821 -19.15 15.40 16.31
C LEU A 821 -19.30 16.72 17.07
N ALA A 822 -18.46 17.72 16.76
CA ALA A 822 -18.50 19.01 17.42
C ALA A 822 -19.85 19.72 17.19
N LEU A 823 -20.41 19.66 15.98
CA LEU A 823 -21.72 20.21 15.68
C LEU A 823 -22.83 19.54 16.50
N ASN A 824 -22.83 18.21 16.57
CA ASN A 824 -23.81 17.48 17.37
C ASN A 824 -23.70 17.83 18.85
N CYS A 825 -22.49 17.90 19.42
CA CYS A 825 -22.29 18.29 20.81
C CYS A 825 -22.78 19.71 21.10
N MET A 826 -22.53 20.67 20.21
CA MET A 826 -23.00 22.05 20.39
C MET A 826 -24.53 22.15 20.28
N ILE A 827 -25.16 21.43 19.35
CA ILE A 827 -26.63 21.40 19.20
C ILE A 827 -27.27 20.75 20.44
N SER A 828 -26.74 19.61 20.89
CA SER A 828 -27.24 18.90 22.07
C SER A 828 -27.06 19.72 23.36
N SER A 829 -26.00 20.53 23.46
CA SER A 829 -25.77 21.40 24.63
C SER A 829 -26.93 22.37 24.88
N TYR A 830 -27.56 22.90 23.83
CA TYR A 830 -28.76 23.74 23.97
C TYR A 830 -29.97 22.94 24.46
N SER A 831 -30.17 21.74 23.92
CA SER A 831 -31.26 20.84 24.33
C SER A 831 -31.14 20.43 25.80
N LEU A 832 -29.93 20.14 26.27
CA LEU A 832 -29.65 19.71 27.64
C LEU A 832 -29.58 20.86 28.65
N SER A 833 -29.63 22.12 28.20
CA SER A 833 -29.59 23.30 29.07
C SER A 833 -30.91 24.07 29.06
N VAL A 834 -31.13 24.90 28.04
CA VAL A 834 -32.29 25.80 27.97
C VAL A 834 -33.59 25.02 27.80
N LEU A 835 -33.62 24.06 26.86
CA LEU A 835 -34.85 23.30 26.60
C LEU A 835 -35.20 22.33 27.73
N TYR A 836 -34.19 21.84 28.46
CA TYR A 836 -34.43 21.11 29.70
C TYR A 836 -35.20 21.96 30.72
N LEU A 837 -34.88 23.26 30.88
CA LEU A 837 -35.64 24.15 31.78
C LEU A 837 -37.08 24.39 31.31
N ASP A 838 -37.34 24.24 30.02
CA ASP A 838 -38.68 24.33 29.43
C ASP A 838 -39.46 23.00 29.53
N GLY A 839 -38.92 21.98 30.21
CA GLY A 839 -39.58 20.68 30.40
C GLY A 839 -39.40 19.72 29.23
N VAL A 840 -38.47 19.98 28.31
CA VAL A 840 -38.25 19.13 27.14
C VAL A 840 -37.49 17.87 27.51
N LYS A 841 -38.09 16.72 27.21
CA LYS A 841 -37.54 15.37 27.44
C LYS A 841 -37.82 14.51 26.21
N TYR A 842 -36.98 13.50 25.97
CA TYR A 842 -37.20 12.51 24.90
C TYR A 842 -37.72 11.20 25.50
N GLY A 843 -38.60 10.51 24.77
CA GLY A 843 -39.02 9.16 25.13
C GLY A 843 -37.96 8.10 24.79
N ASP A 844 -38.04 6.92 25.41
CA ASP A 844 -37.06 5.84 25.20
C ASP A 844 -37.01 5.35 23.74
N VAL A 845 -38.18 5.27 23.09
CA VAL A 845 -38.30 4.88 21.67
C VAL A 845 -37.62 5.91 20.77
N GLN A 846 -37.80 7.20 21.07
CA GLN A 846 -37.20 8.32 20.35
C GLN A 846 -35.67 8.29 20.47
N MET A 847 -35.16 8.15 21.69
CA MET A 847 -33.72 8.07 21.96
C MET A 847 -33.06 6.86 21.30
N THR A 848 -33.72 5.69 21.36
CA THR A 848 -33.22 4.45 20.76
C THR A 848 -33.11 4.58 19.25
N ALA A 849 -34.14 5.12 18.59
CA ALA A 849 -34.15 5.33 17.15
C ALA A 849 -33.04 6.29 16.69
N MET A 850 -32.88 7.43 17.38
CA MET A 850 -31.81 8.39 17.09
C MET A 850 -30.43 7.76 17.29
N GLY A 851 -30.21 7.03 18.38
CA GLY A 851 -28.94 6.35 18.66
C GLY A 851 -28.55 5.32 17.61
N MET A 852 -29.50 4.49 17.15
CA MET A 852 -29.25 3.50 16.09
C MET A 852 -28.87 4.17 14.76
N LEU A 853 -29.61 5.20 14.35
CA LEU A 853 -29.36 5.93 13.10
C LEU A 853 -27.98 6.62 13.11
N MET A 854 -27.61 7.23 14.23
CA MET A 854 -26.30 7.84 14.43
C MET A 854 -25.18 6.80 14.32
N THR A 855 -25.35 5.64 14.96
CA THR A 855 -24.37 4.55 14.94
C THR A 855 -24.14 4.01 13.53
N VAL A 856 -25.20 3.77 12.77
CA VAL A 856 -25.12 3.30 11.37
C VAL A 856 -24.44 4.34 10.48
N SER A 857 -24.79 5.61 10.64
CA SER A 857 -24.24 6.72 9.85
C SER A 857 -22.74 6.88 10.10
N PHE A 858 -22.30 6.97 11.36
CA PHE A 858 -20.87 7.09 11.71
C PHE A 858 -20.04 5.88 11.27
N THR A 859 -20.56 4.66 11.48
CA THR A 859 -19.88 3.44 11.05
C THR A 859 -19.66 3.45 9.54
N THR A 860 -20.63 3.94 8.78
CA THR A 860 -20.51 3.99 7.32
C THR A 860 -19.62 5.12 6.83
N VAL A 861 -19.60 6.27 7.50
CA VAL A 861 -18.65 7.37 7.23
C VAL A 861 -17.20 6.89 7.39
N SER A 862 -16.92 6.05 8.40
CA SER A 862 -15.59 5.47 8.63
C SER A 862 -15.11 4.51 7.53
N ARG A 863 -16.00 4.09 6.62
CA ARG A 863 -15.72 3.18 5.49
C ARG A 863 -15.58 3.91 4.15
N SER A 864 -15.20 5.18 4.19
CA SER A 864 -14.98 6.00 2.99
C SER A 864 -13.83 5.45 2.14
N LYS A 865 -14.00 5.46 0.81
CA LYS A 865 -13.02 4.91 -0.15
C LYS A 865 -12.27 6.04 -0.86
N PRO A 866 -10.94 5.93 -1.04
CA PRO A 866 -10.18 6.89 -1.83
C PRO A 866 -10.54 6.81 -3.32
N LEU A 867 -10.27 7.88 -4.07
CA LEU A 867 -10.39 7.87 -5.52
C LEU A 867 -9.13 7.27 -6.19
N ASP A 868 -9.33 6.65 -7.36
CA ASP A 868 -8.25 6.07 -8.18
C ASP A 868 -7.31 7.10 -8.83
N GLN A 869 -7.63 8.39 -8.75
CA GLN A 869 -6.80 9.48 -9.25
C GLN A 869 -6.35 10.34 -8.08
N LEU A 870 -5.05 10.69 -8.07
CA LEU A 870 -4.50 11.56 -7.05
C LEU A 870 -4.81 13.01 -7.42
N SER A 871 -5.41 13.76 -6.50
CA SER A 871 -5.72 15.18 -6.69
C SER A 871 -4.45 16.03 -6.72
N SER A 872 -4.40 17.10 -7.50
CA SER A 872 -3.28 18.05 -7.45
C SER A 872 -3.31 18.96 -6.21
N VAL A 873 -4.49 19.08 -5.59
CA VAL A 873 -4.73 19.89 -4.38
C VAL A 873 -4.62 18.99 -3.16
N LYS A 874 -4.10 19.53 -2.06
CA LYS A 874 -3.99 18.85 -0.76
C LYS A 874 -5.25 19.08 0.09
N PRO A 875 -5.62 18.12 0.94
CA PRO A 875 -6.73 18.31 1.88
C PRO A 875 -6.37 19.35 2.94
N LEU A 876 -7.39 19.96 3.57
CA LEU A 876 -7.18 20.77 4.76
C LEU A 876 -6.59 19.88 5.86
N THR A 877 -5.62 20.40 6.60
CA THR A 877 -4.85 19.61 7.58
C THR A 877 -5.34 19.75 9.01
N SER A 878 -6.21 20.74 9.27
CA SER A 878 -6.68 21.14 10.60
C SER A 878 -8.16 21.53 10.60
N ILE A 879 -8.83 21.28 11.74
CA ILE A 879 -10.20 21.76 12.00
C ILE A 879 -10.23 23.27 12.25
N PHE A 880 -9.17 23.84 12.82
CA PHE A 880 -9.05 25.27 13.10
C PHE A 880 -8.69 26.13 11.88
N HIS A 881 -8.57 25.49 10.70
CA HIS A 881 -8.48 26.24 9.46
C HIS A 881 -9.73 27.12 9.30
N PRO A 882 -9.61 28.42 8.93
CA PRO A 882 -10.74 29.35 8.88
C PRO A 882 -11.95 28.82 8.10
N ALA A 883 -11.72 28.15 6.97
CA ALA A 883 -12.77 27.51 6.18
C ALA A 883 -13.62 26.49 6.96
N ASN A 884 -12.98 25.67 7.81
CA ASN A 884 -13.63 24.61 8.58
C ASN A 884 -14.23 25.16 9.87
N PHE A 885 -13.50 26.01 10.57
CA PHE A 885 -13.90 26.54 11.88
C PHE A 885 -15.05 27.54 11.76
N ILE A 886 -14.98 28.48 10.81
CA ILE A 886 -16.05 29.45 10.60
C ILE A 886 -17.29 28.73 10.01
N SER A 887 -17.10 27.70 9.18
CA SER A 887 -18.23 26.88 8.71
C SER A 887 -18.91 26.16 9.89
N LEU A 888 -18.14 25.57 10.80
CA LEU A 888 -18.67 24.94 12.00
C LEU A 888 -19.48 25.91 12.87
N LEU A 889 -18.98 27.13 13.12
CA LEU A 889 -19.72 28.15 13.88
C LEU A 889 -20.94 28.67 13.12
N GLY A 890 -20.84 28.85 11.81
CA GLY A 890 -21.93 29.31 10.95
C GLY A 890 -23.08 28.30 10.89
N GLN A 891 -22.77 27.02 10.70
CA GLN A 891 -23.76 25.93 10.73
C GLN A 891 -24.43 25.84 12.11
N PHE A 892 -23.65 25.87 13.20
CA PHE A 892 -24.21 25.92 14.55
C PHE A 892 -25.17 27.10 14.74
N SER A 893 -24.79 28.30 14.27
CA SER A 893 -25.63 29.49 14.39
C SER A 893 -26.96 29.34 13.66
N VAL A 894 -26.97 28.76 12.45
CA VAL A 894 -28.21 28.48 11.70
C VAL A 894 -29.09 27.49 12.46
N HIS A 895 -28.53 26.34 12.86
CA HIS A 895 -29.26 25.32 13.60
C HIS A 895 -29.83 25.86 14.92
N PHE A 896 -29.04 26.65 15.65
CA PHE A 896 -29.47 27.28 16.89
C PHE A 896 -30.62 28.26 16.69
N ILE A 897 -30.56 29.13 15.67
CA ILE A 897 -31.63 30.08 15.35
C ILE A 897 -32.91 29.35 14.95
N ILE A 898 -32.83 28.32 14.09
CA ILE A 898 -34.00 27.54 13.69
C ILE A 898 -34.62 26.82 14.89
N MET A 899 -33.81 26.21 15.76
CA MET A 899 -34.28 25.58 16.98
C MET A 899 -35.02 26.58 17.88
N MET A 900 -34.46 27.77 18.09
CA MET A 900 -35.12 28.83 18.86
C MET A 900 -36.46 29.27 18.25
N LEU A 901 -36.52 29.47 16.93
CA LEU A 901 -37.75 29.88 16.24
C LEU A 901 -38.83 28.80 16.28
N ALA A 902 -38.43 27.52 16.17
CA ALA A 902 -39.34 26.39 16.28
C ALA A 902 -39.91 26.27 17.70
N VAL A 903 -39.05 26.40 18.72
CA VAL A 903 -39.44 26.38 20.14
C VAL A 903 -40.34 27.57 20.47
N GLN A 904 -40.03 28.77 19.99
CA GLN A 904 -40.86 29.95 20.22
C GLN A 904 -42.25 29.80 19.59
N GLY A 905 -42.33 29.22 18.37
CA GLY A 905 -43.60 28.90 17.73
C GLY A 905 -44.40 27.84 18.51
N ALA A 906 -43.74 26.80 19.01
CA ALA A 906 -44.38 25.77 19.83
C ALA A 906 -44.89 26.33 21.16
N LYS A 907 -44.15 27.23 21.80
CA LYS A 907 -44.53 27.84 23.08
C LYS A 907 -45.81 28.68 23.01
N GLN A 908 -46.13 29.26 21.85
CA GLN A 908 -47.37 30.02 21.66
C GLN A 908 -48.64 29.17 21.75
N HIS A 909 -48.50 27.85 21.59
CA HIS A 909 -49.60 26.89 21.62
C HIS A 909 -49.64 26.09 22.94
N LEU A 910 -48.79 26.44 23.92
CA LEU A 910 -48.86 25.87 25.27
C LEU A 910 -50.00 26.52 26.06
N PRO A 911 -50.65 25.78 26.98
CA PRO A 911 -51.64 26.36 27.90
C PRO A 911 -51.04 27.52 28.72
N PRO A 912 -51.81 28.58 29.06
CA PRO A 912 -51.32 29.72 29.83
C PRO A 912 -50.84 29.35 31.25
N ASP A 913 -51.34 28.25 31.81
CA ASP A 913 -50.95 27.71 33.13
C ASP A 913 -49.89 26.58 33.03
N TYR A 914 -49.12 26.52 31.94
CA TYR A 914 -48.11 25.49 31.74
C TYR A 914 -46.92 25.68 32.70
N GLU A 915 -46.71 24.73 33.61
CA GLU A 915 -45.51 24.61 34.43
C GLU A 915 -44.65 23.41 33.98
N ALA A 916 -43.36 23.64 33.78
CA ALA A 916 -42.42 22.62 33.34
C ALA A 916 -42.10 21.62 34.47
N ASP A 917 -42.55 20.38 34.30
CA ASP A 917 -42.26 19.25 35.19
C ASP A 917 -40.87 18.66 34.91
N LEU A 918 -39.86 19.19 35.60
CA LEU A 918 -38.46 18.81 35.37
C LEU A 918 -38.08 17.47 36.00
N ASP A 919 -38.81 17.02 37.01
CA ASP A 919 -38.47 15.82 37.80
C ASP A 919 -39.39 14.63 37.50
N GLY A 920 -40.53 14.84 36.80
CA GLY A 920 -41.44 13.78 36.37
C GLY A 920 -40.98 12.94 35.17
N GLU A 921 -41.67 11.83 34.91
CA GLU A 921 -41.45 10.97 33.74
C GLU A 921 -41.80 11.69 32.42
N PHE A 922 -41.29 11.17 31.29
CA PHE A 922 -41.57 11.73 29.97
C PHE A 922 -43.08 11.73 29.68
N LYS A 923 -43.61 12.90 29.32
CA LYS A 923 -45.00 13.08 28.88
C LYS A 923 -45.00 13.61 27.44
N PRO A 924 -45.80 13.02 26.52
CA PRO A 924 -45.94 13.54 25.17
C PRO A 924 -46.43 14.99 25.18
N GLY A 925 -45.77 15.85 24.42
CA GLY A 925 -46.11 17.27 24.35
C GLY A 925 -45.76 17.87 22.98
N ILE A 926 -46.41 18.98 22.64
CA ILE A 926 -46.14 19.69 21.39
C ILE A 926 -44.69 20.17 21.32
N LEU A 927 -44.15 20.65 22.44
CA LEU A 927 -42.77 21.11 22.54
C LEU A 927 -41.77 19.96 22.35
N ASN A 928 -42.02 18.80 22.97
CA ASN A 928 -41.20 17.59 22.79
C ASN A 928 -41.20 17.12 21.34
N SER A 929 -42.37 17.12 20.69
CA SER A 929 -42.54 16.69 19.31
C SER A 929 -41.81 17.60 18.33
N VAL A 930 -41.96 18.93 18.48
CA VAL A 930 -41.26 19.92 17.63
C VAL A 930 -39.74 19.83 17.81
N VAL A 931 -39.25 19.76 19.04
CA VAL A 931 -37.80 19.68 19.31
C VAL A 931 -37.21 18.38 18.77
N PHE A 932 -37.92 17.25 18.90
CA PHE A 932 -37.49 15.96 18.33
C PHE A 932 -37.39 16.03 16.80
N LEU A 933 -38.39 16.59 16.12
CA LEU A 933 -38.39 16.72 14.65
C LEU A 933 -37.25 17.60 14.15
N VAL A 934 -37.06 18.78 14.76
CA VAL A 934 -35.97 19.69 14.41
C VAL A 934 -34.63 19.04 14.67
N SER A 935 -34.44 18.38 15.82
CA SER A 935 -33.18 17.71 16.16
C SER A 935 -32.82 16.59 15.17
N ASN A 936 -33.80 15.81 14.72
CA ASN A 936 -33.58 14.77 13.70
C ASN A 936 -33.14 15.36 12.35
N VAL A 937 -33.82 16.42 11.87
CA VAL A 937 -33.43 17.08 10.60
C VAL A 937 -32.05 17.71 10.71
N GLN A 938 -31.73 18.34 11.84
CA GLN A 938 -30.41 18.94 12.09
C GLN A 938 -29.31 17.88 12.06
N GLN A 939 -29.51 16.73 12.71
CA GLN A 939 -28.56 15.62 12.67
C GLN A 939 -28.30 15.14 11.24
N VAL A 940 -29.34 14.90 10.44
CA VAL A 940 -29.19 14.50 9.03
C VAL A 940 -28.46 15.57 8.22
N THR A 941 -28.81 16.84 8.43
CA THR A 941 -28.20 17.99 7.75
C THR A 941 -26.71 18.09 8.03
N VAL A 942 -26.31 17.93 9.29
CA VAL A 942 -24.89 17.93 9.70
C VAL A 942 -24.11 16.87 8.95
N PHE A 943 -24.64 15.65 8.77
CA PHE A 943 -23.98 14.62 7.96
C PHE A 943 -23.90 15.00 6.48
N VAL A 944 -25.02 15.42 5.86
CA VAL A 944 -25.08 15.68 4.42
C VAL A 944 -24.18 16.85 4.01
N VAL A 945 -24.14 17.92 4.80
CA VAL A 945 -23.37 19.14 4.50
C VAL A 945 -21.87 18.93 4.73
N ASN A 946 -21.50 18.27 5.83
CA ASN A 946 -20.09 18.10 6.22
C ASN A 946 -19.41 16.89 5.57
N LEU A 947 -20.16 15.94 4.99
CA LEU A 947 -19.56 14.84 4.24
C LEU A 947 -18.82 15.39 3.02
N GLN A 948 -17.50 15.23 3.03
CA GLN A 948 -16.67 15.61 1.91
C GLN A 948 -16.63 14.47 0.89
N GLY A 949 -16.26 14.76 -0.35
CA GLY A 949 -16.21 13.75 -1.41
C GLY A 949 -15.03 14.00 -2.31
N ARG A 950 -15.32 14.22 -3.60
CA ARG A 950 -14.32 14.63 -4.58
C ARG A 950 -13.67 15.94 -4.12
N PRO A 951 -12.34 16.12 -4.29
CA PRO A 951 -11.44 15.34 -5.13
C PRO A 951 -10.69 14.20 -4.40
N PHE A 952 -10.97 13.90 -3.14
CA PHE A 952 -10.17 12.97 -2.33
C PHE A 952 -10.79 11.58 -2.17
N MET A 953 -12.11 11.53 -2.05
CA MET A 953 -12.86 10.30 -1.80
C MET A 953 -14.14 10.21 -2.63
N THR A 954 -14.73 9.01 -2.65
CA THR A 954 -16.02 8.76 -3.29
C THR A 954 -17.12 9.65 -2.71
N GLY A 955 -18.04 10.12 -3.54
CA GLY A 955 -19.15 10.98 -3.08
C GLY A 955 -20.25 10.21 -2.34
N LEU A 956 -21.18 10.94 -1.73
CA LEU A 956 -22.32 10.37 -0.98
C LEU A 956 -23.11 9.33 -1.80
N THR A 957 -23.36 9.59 -3.09
CA THR A 957 -24.14 8.69 -3.95
C THR A 957 -23.48 7.34 -4.25
N GLU A 958 -22.16 7.25 -4.09
CA GLU A 958 -21.40 6.02 -4.30
C GLU A 958 -21.35 5.18 -3.02
N ASN A 959 -21.46 5.81 -1.84
CA ASN A 959 -21.57 5.14 -0.56
C ASN A 959 -23.03 4.72 -0.28
N ARG A 960 -23.45 3.59 -0.87
CA ARG A 960 -24.84 3.11 -0.81
C ARG A 960 -25.40 2.97 0.60
N PRO A 961 -24.71 2.36 1.57
CA PRO A 961 -25.29 2.20 2.91
C PRO A 961 -25.52 3.54 3.60
N LEU A 962 -24.61 4.51 3.45
CA LEU A 962 -24.75 5.84 4.05
C LEU A 962 -25.90 6.60 3.39
N LEU A 963 -25.97 6.55 2.06
CA LEU A 963 -27.03 7.18 1.29
C LEU A 963 -28.41 6.66 1.70
N TRP A 964 -28.61 5.34 1.74
CA TRP A 964 -29.90 4.75 2.11
C TRP A 964 -30.27 5.01 3.56
N SER A 965 -29.30 5.01 4.48
CA SER A 965 -29.53 5.37 5.88
C SER A 965 -30.05 6.80 6.00
N LEU A 966 -29.39 7.78 5.36
CA LEU A 966 -29.78 9.19 5.43
C LEU A 966 -31.11 9.45 4.73
N ILE A 967 -31.38 8.78 3.60
CA ILE A 967 -32.66 8.86 2.90
C ILE A 967 -33.80 8.32 3.78
N ALA A 968 -33.60 7.16 4.40
CA ALA A 968 -34.60 6.56 5.28
C ALA A 968 -34.91 7.47 6.46
N THR A 969 -33.89 8.06 7.10
CA THR A 969 -34.10 9.04 8.18
C THR A 969 -34.85 10.27 7.69
N PHE A 970 -34.45 10.85 6.55
CA PHE A 970 -35.10 12.04 6.01
C PHE A 970 -36.57 11.80 5.68
N ILE A 971 -36.90 10.66 5.04
CA ILE A 971 -38.27 10.27 4.73
C ILE A 971 -39.07 10.06 6.01
N LEU A 972 -38.51 9.33 6.99
CA LEU A 972 -39.16 9.08 8.26
C LEU A 972 -39.47 10.38 9.02
N THR A 973 -38.52 11.31 9.09
CA THR A 973 -38.73 12.61 9.72
C THR A 973 -39.75 13.47 8.97
N PHE A 974 -39.77 13.39 7.64
CA PHE A 974 -40.80 14.06 6.85
C PHE A 974 -42.19 13.48 7.12
N MET A 975 -42.34 12.15 7.15
CA MET A 975 -43.61 11.49 7.48
C MET A 975 -44.12 11.88 8.87
N PHE A 976 -43.22 12.03 9.84
CA PHE A 976 -43.59 12.51 11.17
C PHE A 976 -44.08 13.95 11.15
N ALA A 977 -43.39 14.83 10.41
CA ALA A 977 -43.71 16.25 10.33
C ALA A 977 -44.93 16.57 9.44
N SER A 978 -45.24 15.73 8.44
CA SER A 978 -46.42 15.87 7.58
C SER A 978 -47.66 15.19 8.14
N GLU A 979 -47.52 14.40 9.21
CA GLU A 979 -48.60 13.61 9.84
C GLU A 979 -49.28 12.60 8.92
N SER A 980 -48.61 12.22 7.82
CA SER A 980 -49.15 11.32 6.81
C SER A 980 -49.45 9.90 7.33
N VAL A 981 -48.88 9.51 8.48
CA VAL A 981 -49.16 8.21 9.11
C VAL A 981 -49.41 8.42 10.61
N PRO A 982 -50.66 8.69 11.03
CA PRO A 982 -50.99 9.00 12.42
C PRO A 982 -50.63 7.89 13.42
N SER A 983 -50.78 6.62 13.03
CA SER A 983 -50.43 5.45 13.85
C SER A 983 -48.94 5.40 14.19
N LEU A 984 -48.09 5.80 13.23
CA LEU A 984 -46.65 5.82 13.43
C LEU A 984 -46.23 6.98 14.35
N ASN A 985 -46.89 8.14 14.23
CA ASN A 985 -46.70 9.26 15.16
C ASN A 985 -47.09 8.87 16.59
N LYS A 986 -48.18 8.12 16.76
CA LYS A 986 -48.62 7.61 18.06
C LYS A 986 -47.60 6.62 18.66
N TYR A 987 -47.03 5.72 17.86
CA TYR A 987 -45.97 4.80 18.29
C TYR A 987 -44.72 5.54 18.78
N PHE A 988 -44.31 6.61 18.09
CA PHE A 988 -43.20 7.48 18.48
C PHE A 988 -43.54 8.51 19.56
N GLN A 989 -44.74 8.43 20.15
CA GLN A 989 -45.23 9.34 21.19
C GLN A 989 -45.17 10.82 20.75
N LEU A 990 -45.43 11.08 19.47
CA LEU A 990 -45.53 12.42 18.88
C LEU A 990 -46.97 12.92 18.95
N VAL A 991 -47.13 14.17 19.37
CA VAL A 991 -48.43 14.84 19.51
C VAL A 991 -48.80 15.49 18.18
N PRO A 992 -50.05 15.33 17.70
CA PRO A 992 -50.51 16.01 16.49
C PRO A 992 -50.44 17.54 16.63
N PHE A 993 -50.14 18.21 15.54
CA PHE A 993 -50.08 19.66 15.47
C PHE A 993 -51.48 20.27 15.62
N PRO A 994 -51.58 21.44 16.28
CA PRO A 994 -52.86 22.06 16.59
C PRO A 994 -53.56 22.64 15.36
N ASP A 995 -52.78 23.14 14.39
CA ASP A 995 -53.29 23.78 13.17
C ASP A 995 -52.44 23.40 11.94
N ASP A 996 -53.07 23.25 10.77
CA ASP A 996 -52.37 23.05 9.49
C ASP A 996 -51.38 24.18 9.18
N SER A 997 -51.72 25.41 9.59
CA SER A 997 -50.84 26.58 9.44
C SER A 997 -49.56 26.44 10.27
N PHE A 998 -49.65 25.83 11.45
CA PHE A 998 -48.49 25.56 12.31
C PHE A 998 -47.62 24.44 11.74
N ARG A 999 -48.24 23.36 11.24
CA ARG A 999 -47.53 22.27 10.53
C ARG A 999 -46.72 22.82 9.34
N ASP A 1000 -47.35 23.65 8.50
CA ASP A 1000 -46.70 24.31 7.37
C ASP A 1000 -45.54 25.22 7.80
N TYR A 1001 -45.69 25.93 8.92
CA TYR A 1001 -44.63 26.76 9.49
C TYR A 1001 -43.42 25.92 9.91
N ILE A 1002 -43.64 24.80 10.62
CA ILE A 1002 -42.56 23.88 11.01
C ILE A 1002 -41.89 23.26 9.78
N LEU A 1003 -42.65 22.77 8.80
CA LEU A 1003 -42.10 22.21 7.56
C LEU A 1003 -41.23 23.22 6.80
N LYS A 1004 -41.64 24.50 6.72
CA LYS A 1004 -40.84 25.58 6.12
C LYS A 1004 -39.55 25.85 6.89
N LEU A 1005 -39.59 25.82 8.22
CA LEU A 1005 -38.40 25.97 9.05
C LEU A 1005 -37.41 24.81 8.86
N LEU A 1006 -37.90 23.56 8.80
CA LEU A 1006 -37.05 22.39 8.54
C LEU A 1006 -36.38 22.47 7.16
N ALA A 1007 -37.12 22.90 6.13
CA ALA A 1007 -36.55 23.11 4.80
C ALA A 1007 -35.52 24.26 4.78
N ALA A 1008 -35.78 25.33 5.53
CA ALA A 1008 -34.86 26.47 5.67
C ALA A 1008 -33.56 26.06 6.38
N ASP A 1009 -33.61 25.21 7.40
CA ASP A 1009 -32.44 24.67 8.11
C ASP A 1009 -31.48 23.98 7.14
N VAL A 1010 -31.99 23.04 6.34
CA VAL A 1010 -31.20 22.30 5.35
C VAL A 1010 -30.58 23.25 4.32
N PHE A 1011 -31.39 24.16 3.76
CA PHE A 1011 -30.96 25.05 2.69
C PHE A 1011 -29.93 26.08 3.16
N MET A 1012 -30.21 26.78 4.26
CA MET A 1012 -29.33 27.82 4.79
C MET A 1012 -27.98 27.24 5.25
N THR A 1013 -28.00 26.09 5.92
CA THR A 1013 -26.78 25.39 6.37
C THR A 1013 -25.91 25.01 5.17
N PHE A 1014 -26.53 24.47 4.10
CA PHE A 1014 -25.81 24.15 2.86
C PHE A 1014 -25.20 25.40 2.20
N VAL A 1015 -25.95 26.49 2.09
CA VAL A 1015 -25.47 27.74 1.47
C VAL A 1015 -24.30 28.34 2.25
N VAL A 1016 -24.41 28.40 3.58
CA VAL A 1016 -23.36 28.92 4.46
C VAL A 1016 -22.06 28.14 4.31
N ASP A 1017 -22.12 26.80 4.36
CA ASP A 1017 -20.93 25.96 4.20
C ASP A 1017 -20.26 26.14 2.82
N ARG A 1018 -21.07 26.18 1.73
CA ARG A 1018 -20.54 26.33 0.38
C ARG A 1018 -19.92 27.70 0.14
N LEU A 1019 -20.53 28.75 0.68
CA LEU A 1019 -20.02 30.12 0.59
C LEU A 1019 -18.70 30.27 1.35
N LEU A 1020 -18.58 29.70 2.55
CA LEU A 1020 -17.35 29.76 3.34
C LEU A 1020 -16.22 28.96 2.70
N LYS A 1021 -16.51 27.80 2.09
CA LYS A 1021 -15.54 27.05 1.28
C LYS A 1021 -15.12 27.82 0.03
N LEU A 1022 -16.03 28.59 -0.60
CA LEU A 1022 -15.71 29.44 -1.74
C LEU A 1022 -14.76 30.59 -1.36
N ILE A 1023 -14.98 31.23 -0.20
CA ILE A 1023 -14.16 32.36 0.27
C ILE A 1023 -12.77 31.89 0.74
N PHE A 1024 -12.72 30.89 1.62
CA PHE A 1024 -11.49 30.51 2.32
C PHE A 1024 -10.73 29.33 1.68
N ALA A 1025 -11.37 28.53 0.82
CA ALA A 1025 -10.75 27.37 0.18
C ALA A 1025 -11.20 27.16 -1.29
N PRO A 1026 -11.12 28.20 -2.16
CA PRO A 1026 -11.65 28.13 -3.53
C PRO A 1026 -11.02 27.01 -4.35
N GLN A 1027 -9.72 26.76 -4.16
CA GLN A 1027 -8.98 25.74 -4.91
C GLN A 1027 -9.56 24.33 -4.72
N ILE A 1028 -9.95 23.99 -3.48
CA ILE A 1028 -10.55 22.68 -3.15
C ILE A 1028 -11.94 22.60 -3.75
N LEU A 1029 -12.75 23.66 -3.63
CA LEU A 1029 -14.10 23.71 -4.19
C LEU A 1029 -14.08 23.57 -5.72
N PHE A 1030 -13.22 24.31 -6.43
CA PHE A 1030 -13.07 24.18 -7.88
C PHE A 1030 -12.53 22.82 -8.30
N ALA A 1031 -11.60 22.23 -7.55
CA ALA A 1031 -11.11 20.87 -7.80
C ALA A 1031 -12.23 19.84 -7.61
N SER A 1032 -13.07 20.01 -6.58
CA SER A 1032 -14.25 19.18 -6.33
C SER A 1032 -15.23 19.28 -7.51
N MET A 1033 -15.61 20.49 -7.94
CA MET A 1033 -16.52 20.70 -9.06
C MET A 1033 -15.98 20.12 -10.38
N LYS A 1034 -14.68 20.28 -10.66
CA LYS A 1034 -14.03 19.68 -11.84
C LYS A 1034 -13.99 18.15 -11.78
N GLY A 1035 -13.91 17.58 -10.58
CA GLY A 1035 -13.93 16.13 -10.35
C GLY A 1035 -15.33 15.53 -10.47
N THR A 1036 -16.39 16.31 -10.22
CA THR A 1036 -17.78 15.86 -10.31
C THR A 1036 -18.15 15.55 -11.76
N THR A 1037 -18.49 14.29 -12.04
CA THR A 1037 -18.89 13.88 -13.38
C THR A 1037 -20.37 14.12 -13.61
N MET A 1038 -20.79 14.33 -14.88
CA MET A 1038 -22.24 14.44 -15.22
C MET A 1038 -23.05 13.21 -14.80
N LYS A 1039 -22.41 12.04 -14.69
CA LYS A 1039 -23.04 10.82 -14.16
C LYS A 1039 -23.37 10.95 -12.68
N ASP A 1040 -22.52 11.62 -11.90
CA ASP A 1040 -22.77 11.87 -10.48
C ASP A 1040 -23.93 12.83 -10.31
N VAL A 1041 -23.99 13.90 -11.11
CA VAL A 1041 -25.11 14.85 -11.11
C VAL A 1041 -26.42 14.13 -11.44
N TYR A 1042 -26.44 13.28 -12.47
CA TYR A 1042 -27.62 12.48 -12.80
C TYR A 1042 -28.06 11.56 -11.65
N LYS A 1043 -27.11 10.90 -10.96
CA LYS A 1043 -27.42 10.07 -9.79
C LYS A 1043 -28.02 10.91 -8.66
N VAL A 1044 -27.47 12.09 -8.37
CA VAL A 1044 -28.03 13.00 -7.34
C VAL A 1044 -29.44 13.43 -7.72
N VAL A 1045 -29.66 13.88 -8.96
CA VAL A 1045 -31.00 14.27 -9.44
C VAL A 1045 -31.97 13.09 -9.35
N LYS A 1046 -31.57 11.89 -9.78
CA LYS A 1046 -32.39 10.68 -9.66
C LYS A 1046 -32.77 10.40 -8.21
N THR A 1047 -31.83 10.53 -7.28
CA THR A 1047 -32.10 10.35 -5.86
C THR A 1047 -33.06 11.40 -5.32
N ILE A 1048 -32.88 12.67 -5.68
CA ILE A 1048 -33.80 13.76 -5.27
C ILE A 1048 -35.20 13.50 -5.83
N VAL A 1049 -35.32 13.13 -7.10
CA VAL A 1049 -36.61 12.79 -7.72
C VAL A 1049 -37.27 11.59 -7.04
N MET A 1050 -36.49 10.57 -6.65
CA MET A 1050 -36.99 9.42 -5.91
C MET A 1050 -37.49 9.83 -4.51
N ILE A 1051 -36.75 10.68 -3.79
CA ILE A 1051 -37.18 11.21 -2.48
C ILE A 1051 -38.48 11.99 -2.64
N LEU A 1052 -38.53 12.92 -3.59
CA LEU A 1052 -39.74 13.72 -3.87
C LEU A 1052 -40.92 12.86 -4.30
N PHE A 1053 -40.68 11.82 -5.10
CA PHE A 1053 -41.71 10.85 -5.49
C PHE A 1053 -42.24 10.11 -4.27
N VAL A 1054 -41.36 9.57 -3.41
CA VAL A 1054 -41.78 8.87 -2.19
C VAL A 1054 -42.57 9.81 -1.27
N MET A 1055 -42.08 11.03 -1.05
CA MET A 1055 -42.80 12.05 -0.27
C MET A 1055 -44.18 12.34 -0.87
N TRP A 1056 -44.28 12.50 -2.19
CA TRP A 1056 -45.55 12.73 -2.88
C TRP A 1056 -46.51 11.55 -2.75
N THR A 1057 -46.02 10.31 -2.86
CA THR A 1057 -46.84 9.10 -2.69
C THR A 1057 -47.41 9.00 -1.27
N PHE A 1058 -46.67 9.43 -0.26
CA PHE A 1058 -47.14 9.44 1.13
C PHE A 1058 -48.05 10.64 1.47
N LEU A 1059 -48.02 11.73 0.70
CA LEU A 1059 -48.83 12.93 0.92
C LEU A 1059 -50.29 12.83 0.42
N GLY A 1060 -50.74 11.68 -0.09
CA GLY A 1060 -52.06 11.58 -0.72
C GLY A 1060 -52.71 10.20 -0.77
N ASN A 1061 -52.33 9.29 0.14
CA ASN A 1061 -52.81 7.90 0.13
C ASN A 1061 -53.38 7.45 1.49
N ASP A 1062 -53.96 8.38 2.25
CA ASP A 1062 -54.45 8.16 3.62
C ASP A 1062 -55.47 7.01 3.68
N GLU A 1063 -56.40 6.95 2.71
CA GLU A 1063 -57.47 5.92 2.63
C GLU A 1063 -56.93 4.48 2.42
N THR A 1064 -55.95 4.30 1.54
CA THR A 1064 -55.35 2.97 1.26
C THR A 1064 -54.53 2.39 2.42
N TRP A 1065 -53.99 3.24 3.30
CA TRP A 1065 -53.25 2.76 4.47
C TRP A 1065 -54.19 2.42 5.62
N GLU A 1066 -55.32 3.13 5.75
CA GLU A 1066 -56.40 2.72 6.64
C GLU A 1066 -56.94 1.34 6.22
N GLU A 1067 -57.18 1.09 4.92
CA GLU A 1067 -57.63 -0.22 4.42
C GLU A 1067 -56.61 -1.36 4.64
N LEU A 1068 -55.31 -1.14 4.35
CA LEU A 1068 -54.26 -2.16 4.57
C LEU A 1068 -54.04 -2.49 6.04
N MET A 1069 -54.28 -1.53 6.93
CA MET A 1069 -54.13 -1.70 8.38
C MET A 1069 -55.42 -2.20 9.04
N GLU A 1070 -56.59 -2.02 8.43
CA GLU A 1070 -57.81 -2.73 8.80
C GLU A 1070 -57.71 -4.23 8.50
N GLU A 1071 -57.04 -4.62 7.40
CA GLU A 1071 -56.72 -6.02 7.12
C GLU A 1071 -55.71 -6.61 8.14
N GLU A 1072 -54.64 -5.91 8.51
CA GLU A 1072 -53.71 -6.37 9.56
C GLU A 1072 -54.30 -6.29 10.98
N GLY A 1073 -55.17 -5.31 11.25
CA GLY A 1073 -55.92 -5.18 12.50
C GLY A 1073 -56.91 -6.33 12.71
N SER A 1074 -57.47 -6.88 11.63
CA SER A 1074 -58.30 -8.09 11.66
C SER A 1074 -57.48 -9.36 11.98
N GLU A 1075 -56.20 -9.44 11.58
CA GLU A 1075 -55.31 -10.54 11.97
C GLU A 1075 -54.72 -10.35 13.39
N GLY A 1076 -54.55 -9.10 13.83
CA GLY A 1076 -54.15 -8.75 15.20
C GLY A 1076 -55.23 -9.05 16.25
N ALA A 1077 -56.51 -8.83 15.92
CA ALA A 1077 -57.64 -9.14 16.81
C ALA A 1077 -57.78 -10.65 17.10
N LEU A 1078 -57.40 -11.51 16.14
CA LEU A 1078 -57.32 -12.97 16.35
C LEU A 1078 -56.20 -13.38 17.32
N ASN A 1079 -55.16 -12.56 17.49
CA ASN A 1079 -54.09 -12.80 18.47
C ASN A 1079 -54.41 -12.20 19.85
N GLU A 1080 -55.23 -11.15 19.94
CA GLU A 1080 -55.73 -10.61 21.21
C GLU A 1080 -56.78 -11.51 21.88
N GLU A 1081 -57.62 -12.24 21.12
CA GLU A 1081 -58.51 -13.26 21.68
C GLU A 1081 -57.74 -14.48 22.25
N VAL A 1082 -56.57 -14.80 21.69
CA VAL A 1082 -55.70 -15.88 22.19
C VAL A 1082 -54.89 -15.44 23.42
N MET A 1083 -54.55 -14.15 23.54
CA MET A 1083 -53.88 -13.57 24.71
C MET A 1083 -54.85 -13.35 25.89
N ASN A 1084 -56.09 -12.92 25.64
CA ASN A 1084 -57.10 -12.72 26.68
C ASN A 1084 -57.66 -14.04 27.26
N ALA A 1085 -57.47 -15.18 26.59
CA ALA A 1085 -57.73 -16.50 27.19
C ALA A 1085 -56.68 -16.92 28.24
N SER A 1086 -55.52 -16.24 28.29
CA SER A 1086 -54.44 -16.52 29.24
C SER A 1086 -54.52 -15.69 30.54
N GLU A 1087 -55.37 -14.67 30.62
CA GLU A 1087 -55.54 -13.81 31.82
C GLU A 1087 -56.77 -14.17 32.67
N MET A 1088 -57.51 -15.23 32.33
CA MET A 1088 -58.64 -15.76 33.11
C MET A 1088 -58.25 -16.86 34.13
N ILE A 1089 -57.02 -16.85 34.68
CA ILE A 1089 -56.63 -17.72 35.82
C ILE A 1089 -55.70 -16.99 36.81
N SER A 1090 -56.08 -15.81 37.31
CA SER A 1090 -55.33 -15.21 38.43
C SER A 1090 -56.15 -14.39 39.44
N ASP A 1091 -57.47 -14.60 39.53
CA ASP A 1091 -58.28 -14.07 40.63
C ASP A 1091 -58.68 -15.19 41.58
N PHE A 1092 -57.91 -15.40 42.67
CA PHE A 1092 -58.43 -15.86 43.96
C PHE A 1092 -57.44 -15.51 45.08
N GLU A 1093 -57.88 -14.65 46.00
CA GLU A 1093 -57.12 -14.08 47.13
C GLU A 1093 -56.63 -15.10 48.18
N PRO A 1094 -55.62 -14.75 49.01
CA PRO A 1094 -55.16 -15.58 50.11
C PRO A 1094 -55.70 -15.12 51.47
N GLN A 1095 -56.48 -15.95 52.18
CA GLN A 1095 -56.56 -15.91 53.64
C GLN A 1095 -56.81 -17.30 54.25
N GLY A 1096 -55.91 -17.72 55.14
CA GLY A 1096 -56.30 -18.40 56.38
C GLY A 1096 -56.16 -19.93 56.49
N ALA A 1097 -55.10 -20.33 57.21
CA ALA A 1097 -55.04 -21.43 58.18
C ALA A 1097 -54.98 -22.91 57.72
N MET A 1098 -53.85 -23.52 58.11
CA MET A 1098 -53.57 -24.92 58.53
C MET A 1098 -54.79 -25.75 59.02
N PRO A 1099 -54.75 -27.12 59.02
CA PRO A 1099 -53.56 -27.91 59.39
C PRO A 1099 -53.29 -29.21 58.62
N ALA A 1100 -52.09 -29.69 58.92
CA ALA A 1100 -51.50 -30.96 58.55
C ALA A 1100 -52.35 -32.20 58.89
N LEU A 1101 -52.21 -33.21 58.01
CA LEU A 1101 -52.21 -34.66 58.21
C LEU A 1101 -51.90 -35.20 56.80
N GLY A 1102 -50.77 -35.80 56.48
CA GLY A 1102 -50.08 -36.83 57.23
C GLY A 1102 -50.44 -38.18 56.62
N GLY A 1103 -49.58 -38.69 55.73
CA GLY A 1103 -49.48 -40.12 55.45
C GLY A 1103 -49.71 -40.53 53.99
N MET A 1104 -48.71 -41.25 53.48
CA MET A 1104 -48.82 -42.39 52.55
C MET A 1104 -49.33 -42.06 51.14
N GLU A 1105 -48.85 -42.65 50.06
CA GLU A 1105 -47.81 -43.61 49.74
C GLU A 1105 -47.82 -43.60 48.19
N GLU A 1106 -46.71 -43.97 47.58
CA GLU A 1106 -46.63 -44.46 46.21
C GLU A 1106 -46.86 -43.52 45.00
N PHE A 1107 -45.80 -43.49 44.19
CA PHE A 1107 -45.63 -43.12 42.78
C PHE A 1107 -45.17 -41.71 42.42
#